data_AF-A0A7Y3ULB2-F1
#
_entry.id   AF-A0A7Y3ULB2-F1
#
_cell.length_a   1.000
_cell.length_b   1.000
_cell.length_c   1.000
_cell.angle_alpha   90.00
_cell.angle_beta   90.00
_cell.angle_gamma   90.00
#
_symmetry.space_group_name_H-M   'P 1'
#
loop_
_entity.id
_entity.type
_entity.pdbx_description
1 polymer ?
#
loop_
_entity_poly.entity_id
_entity_poly.type
_entity_poly.pdbx_seq_one_letter_code
_entity_poly.pdbx_strand_id
1 'polypeptide(L)'
;MSNVKGEEGYILIIIVGVFTILSLMAITFATLSRIETKVTRNYSDSIKCEAVARAGLEHALYILRQDKFGDDDIPYNNDNGDEDYDWSGETWMPGGSNFSGTDFDNDGDGTNDSKWIYFPATVSTSDVRLPGKLRARYAILITDDREARININATGNKAGSGNTHTSNEGWSTFEIDLSKLIEQAPGLNSTDGDNIASDIIDTKLGVDLKPGTSTVNDNSGITPDPQTDGIDNDGDWDLATDDSNNNGIPDSGETNVDEVDNSESIDEPNEFNPIYPPGDDRPFGLLSEAEIMGTSTFTSRLETIFNSRGVSQSDQTSLNEWFTTCSADTIVTPPYQLDSGTSTTMLNVNTLITNEGAYTNTGIYDPDKQVEMVRDVLDAGGITGISGTSGYVERHQLAVNTKDFVDSDSAVTIYDDGINKYYGIERTPYINEVEAEVNAAVASGMGKFIELFNPYDTAISITNWTITGTSMPTVTLSGTINAQDYHVIADDSAAYVTFAYEGGTPPDQTDLNINMLTPAGEVLTLADTSGTVQKTHYGQADTTTNTRQVNDPRPTPLTDTDGTPNVDASMPWRWTTTSETAGEENGSFDPTVGGDGWENTTPTWPFSFLVANRIFSNKGYVGFIHTGRQWSSFKVDQFITYPNVLEYLTISDPSMDGIDNDGDGDSDSSDTGSQSGDIHGKEYRIPGLINVNTASSEVLQSLPNIDSTIANAIEGSIAKPFTNIGDLVVKVTQITDTGNKWEREKRFRSISNLITTRSNVFTVYITAQVTNDSETDIFAERKILAIVDRSLDPIKIRYFRWITK
;
A
#
# COMPACT_ATOMS: atom_id res chain seq x y z
N MET A 1 2.14 42.35 -109.46
CA MET A 1 0.84 42.40 -108.76
C MET A 1 0.66 41.09 -108.04
N SER A 2 0.51 41.22 -106.74
CA SER A 2 0.69 40.23 -105.69
C SER A 2 -0.42 39.19 -105.62
N ASN A 3 -0.02 37.94 -105.37
CA ASN A 3 -0.89 36.83 -105.06
C ASN A 3 -1.15 36.82 -103.54
N VAL A 4 -2.00 37.72 -103.04
CA VAL A 4 -2.27 37.94 -101.61
C VAL A 4 -3.43 37.08 -101.08
N LYS A 5 -3.60 35.84 -101.56
CA LYS A 5 -4.70 34.96 -101.09
C LYS A 5 -4.26 33.76 -100.25
N GLY A 6 -2.97 33.63 -99.94
CA GLY A 6 -2.43 32.56 -99.07
C GLY A 6 -1.81 33.01 -97.75
N GLU A 7 -1.50 34.30 -97.57
CA GLU A 7 -0.77 34.81 -96.39
C GLU A 7 -1.70 35.15 -95.20
N GLU A 8 -2.98 35.45 -95.43
CA GLU A 8 -3.92 35.78 -94.35
C GLU A 8 -4.36 34.56 -93.50
N GLY A 9 -4.33 33.34 -94.06
CA GLY A 9 -4.68 32.12 -93.34
C GLY A 9 -3.60 31.61 -92.38
N TYR A 10 -2.31 31.80 -92.73
CA TYR A 10 -1.17 31.39 -91.89
C TYR A 10 -1.04 32.28 -90.64
N ILE A 11 -1.24 33.58 -90.80
CA ILE A 11 -1.29 34.54 -89.69
C ILE A 11 -2.43 34.19 -88.74
N LEU A 12 -3.61 33.81 -89.26
CA LEU A 12 -4.73 33.38 -88.44
C LEU A 12 -4.42 32.12 -87.63
N ILE A 13 -3.77 31.11 -88.22
CA ILE A 13 -3.38 29.88 -87.51
C ILE A 13 -2.35 30.16 -86.41
N ILE A 14 -1.36 31.02 -86.66
CA ILE A 14 -0.39 31.44 -85.65
C ILE A 14 -1.09 32.21 -84.53
N ILE A 15 -1.98 33.15 -84.85
CA ILE A 15 -2.72 33.93 -83.87
C ILE A 15 -3.59 33.00 -83.01
N VAL A 16 -4.31 32.06 -83.61
CA VAL A 16 -5.12 31.07 -82.88
C VAL A 16 -4.21 30.18 -82.02
N GLY A 17 -3.08 29.70 -82.54
CA GLY A 17 -2.11 28.90 -81.77
C GLY A 17 -1.49 29.65 -80.59
N VAL A 18 -1.20 30.94 -80.75
CA VAL A 18 -0.72 31.79 -79.65
C VAL A 18 -1.84 32.05 -78.64
N PHE A 19 -3.07 32.33 -79.09
CA PHE A 19 -4.21 32.52 -78.19
C PHE A 19 -4.59 31.25 -77.42
N THR A 20 -4.49 30.06 -78.02
CA THR A 20 -4.76 28.80 -77.32
C THR A 20 -3.71 28.53 -76.27
N ILE A 21 -2.42 28.76 -76.57
CA ILE A 21 -1.33 28.63 -75.59
C ILE A 21 -1.51 29.63 -74.44
N LEU A 22 -1.77 30.92 -74.75
CA LEU A 22 -2.00 31.94 -73.72
C LEU A 22 -3.23 31.64 -72.86
N SER A 23 -4.32 31.12 -73.46
CA SER A 23 -5.52 30.73 -72.72
C SER A 23 -5.24 29.53 -71.81
N LEU A 24 -4.47 28.55 -72.29
CA LEU A 24 -4.08 27.39 -71.49
C LEU A 24 -3.20 27.81 -70.30
N MET A 25 -2.22 28.69 -70.53
CA MET A 25 -1.40 29.28 -69.47
C MET A 25 -2.25 30.05 -68.45
N ALA A 26 -3.17 30.89 -68.90
CA ALA A 26 -4.05 31.65 -68.03
C ALA A 26 -4.95 30.75 -67.16
N ILE A 27 -5.49 29.66 -67.73
CA ILE A 27 -6.29 28.67 -67.00
C ILE A 27 -5.41 27.95 -65.97
N THR A 28 -4.23 27.47 -66.36
CA THR A 28 -3.32 26.76 -65.45
C THR A 28 -2.88 27.63 -64.27
N PHE A 29 -2.55 28.90 -64.52
CA PHE A 29 -2.23 29.86 -63.46
C PHE A 29 -3.43 30.09 -62.52
N ALA A 30 -4.63 30.32 -63.07
CA ALA A 30 -5.83 30.50 -62.26
C ALA A 30 -6.17 29.27 -61.42
N THR A 31 -5.97 28.06 -61.95
CA THR A 31 -6.17 26.81 -61.19
C THR A 31 -5.12 26.65 -60.09
N LEU A 32 -3.85 26.94 -60.39
CA LEU A 32 -2.76 26.80 -59.42
C LEU A 32 -2.93 27.82 -58.27
N SER A 33 -3.23 29.09 -58.57
CA SER A 33 -3.49 30.09 -57.54
C SER A 33 -4.70 29.75 -56.66
N ARG A 34 -5.74 29.12 -57.21
CA ARG A 34 -6.87 28.62 -56.40
C ARG A 34 -6.46 27.47 -55.49
N ILE A 35 -5.63 26.54 -55.98
CA ILE A 35 -5.08 25.45 -55.17
C ILE A 35 -4.20 26.01 -54.06
N GLU A 36 -3.25 26.90 -54.37
CA GLU A 36 -2.37 27.55 -53.39
C GLU A 36 -3.16 28.32 -52.32
N THR A 37 -4.19 29.07 -52.74
CA THR A 37 -5.08 29.77 -51.80
C THR A 37 -5.82 28.78 -50.87
N LYS A 38 -6.30 27.65 -51.43
CA LYS A 38 -6.97 26.61 -50.64
C LYS A 38 -6.01 25.91 -49.68
N VAL A 39 -4.80 25.57 -50.13
CA VAL A 39 -3.76 24.94 -49.30
C VAL A 39 -3.33 25.88 -48.17
N THR A 40 -3.11 27.16 -48.47
CA THR A 40 -2.75 28.19 -47.48
C THR A 40 -3.84 28.37 -46.43
N ARG A 41 -5.11 28.37 -46.86
CA ARG A 41 -6.25 28.46 -45.94
C ARG A 41 -6.37 27.23 -45.05
N ASN A 42 -6.30 26.02 -45.63
CA ASN A 42 -6.34 24.77 -44.87
C ASN A 42 -5.20 24.69 -43.86
N TYR A 43 -3.99 25.12 -44.24
CA TYR A 43 -2.85 25.21 -43.33
C TYR A 43 -3.12 26.20 -42.18
N SER A 44 -3.61 27.40 -42.50
CA SER A 44 -3.96 28.40 -41.47
C SER A 44 -5.05 27.91 -40.52
N ASP A 45 -6.10 27.26 -41.04
CA ASP A 45 -7.19 26.73 -40.23
C ASP A 45 -6.74 25.54 -39.39
N SER A 46 -5.83 24.71 -39.88
CA SER A 46 -5.16 23.66 -39.10
C SER A 46 -4.36 24.23 -37.94
N ILE A 47 -3.56 25.28 -38.15
CA ILE A 47 -2.77 25.90 -37.06
C ILE A 47 -3.67 26.51 -35.99
N LYS A 48 -4.79 27.13 -36.39
CA LYS A 48 -5.80 27.62 -35.43
C LYS A 48 -6.43 26.46 -34.65
N CYS A 49 -6.76 25.37 -35.33
CA CYS A 49 -7.34 24.18 -34.71
C CYS A 49 -6.37 23.53 -33.71
N GLU A 50 -5.08 23.48 -34.05
CA GLU A 50 -4.02 23.05 -33.13
C GLU A 50 -3.94 23.95 -31.89
N ALA A 51 -3.99 25.27 -32.05
CA ALA A 51 -4.00 26.19 -30.91
C ALA A 51 -5.23 25.99 -30.01
N VAL A 52 -6.40 25.70 -30.60
CA VAL A 52 -7.63 25.40 -29.86
C VAL A 52 -7.52 24.06 -29.13
N ALA A 53 -6.93 23.04 -29.74
CA ALA A 53 -6.70 21.75 -29.09
C ALA A 53 -5.75 21.88 -27.90
N ARG A 54 -4.66 22.66 -28.05
CA ARG A 54 -3.75 22.98 -26.95
C ARG A 54 -4.45 23.76 -25.84
N ALA A 55 -5.33 24.72 -26.17
CA ALA A 55 -6.13 25.41 -25.16
C ALA A 55 -7.11 24.47 -24.42
N GLY A 56 -7.66 23.46 -25.12
CA GLY A 56 -8.43 22.40 -24.48
C GLY A 56 -7.58 21.56 -23.52
N LEU A 57 -6.32 21.29 -23.87
CA LEU A 57 -5.39 20.57 -23.00
C LEU A 57 -5.10 21.35 -21.73
N GLU A 58 -4.77 22.64 -21.85
CA GLU A 58 -4.57 23.51 -20.69
C GLU A 58 -5.83 23.58 -19.80
N HIS A 59 -7.02 23.53 -20.39
CA HIS A 59 -8.27 23.48 -19.62
C HIS A 59 -8.40 22.14 -18.85
N ALA A 60 -8.08 21.01 -19.47
CA ALA A 60 -8.05 19.72 -18.78
C ALA A 60 -7.02 19.71 -17.63
N LEU A 61 -5.79 20.20 -17.88
CA LEU A 61 -4.74 20.32 -16.87
C LEU A 61 -5.15 21.24 -15.71
N TYR A 62 -5.83 22.35 -16.00
CA TYR A 62 -6.35 23.24 -14.96
C TYR A 62 -7.37 22.53 -14.06
N ILE A 63 -8.29 21.75 -14.63
CA ILE A 63 -9.27 21.01 -13.83
C ILE A 63 -8.60 19.95 -12.95
N LEU A 64 -7.63 19.19 -13.48
CA LEU A 64 -6.85 18.24 -12.67
C LEU A 64 -6.02 18.93 -11.58
N ARG A 65 -5.54 20.15 -11.82
CA ARG A 65 -4.86 20.94 -10.78
C ARG A 65 -5.85 21.39 -9.69
N GLN A 66 -7.05 21.81 -10.08
CA GLN A 66 -8.09 22.21 -9.12
C GLN A 66 -8.56 21.03 -8.28
N ASP A 67 -8.59 19.84 -8.84
CA ASP A 67 -8.88 18.62 -8.09
C ASP A 67 -7.79 18.31 -7.05
N LYS A 68 -6.51 18.50 -7.41
CA LYS A 68 -5.37 18.30 -6.49
C LYS A 68 -5.26 19.34 -5.36
N PHE A 69 -5.50 20.62 -5.67
CA PHE A 69 -5.17 21.76 -4.79
C PHE A 69 -6.37 22.63 -4.39
N GLY A 70 -7.56 22.34 -4.92
CA GLY A 70 -8.75 23.16 -4.66
C GLY A 70 -8.53 24.62 -5.05
N ASP A 71 -8.94 25.53 -4.15
CA ASP A 71 -8.74 26.97 -4.28
C ASP A 71 -7.38 27.47 -3.73
N ASP A 72 -6.52 26.59 -3.23
CA ASP A 72 -5.23 26.96 -2.63
C ASP A 72 -4.01 26.28 -3.32
N ASP A 73 -2.89 26.16 -2.59
CA ASP A 73 -1.63 25.57 -3.06
C ASP A 73 -1.17 24.41 -2.16
N ILE A 74 -2.05 23.89 -1.28
CA ILE A 74 -1.79 22.75 -0.41
C ILE A 74 -2.55 21.56 -0.99
N PRO A 75 -1.88 20.47 -1.39
CA PRO A 75 -2.57 19.36 -2.02
C PRO A 75 -3.23 18.44 -0.99
N TYR A 76 -4.37 17.84 -1.38
CA TYR A 76 -5.02 16.73 -0.69
C TYR A 76 -5.32 16.96 0.79
N ASN A 77 -5.70 18.17 1.17
CA ASN A 77 -5.94 18.53 2.57
C ASN A 77 -7.42 18.42 2.99
N ASN A 78 -8.31 18.06 2.04
CA ASN A 78 -9.75 17.90 2.22
C ASN A 78 -10.47 19.22 2.57
N ASP A 79 -9.99 20.33 1.99
CA ASP A 79 -10.58 21.65 2.07
C ASP A 79 -10.74 22.27 0.67
N ASN A 80 -11.53 23.33 0.57
CA ASN A 80 -11.61 24.12 -0.67
C ASN A 80 -11.83 23.35 -2.00
N GLY A 81 -12.37 22.13 -1.95
CA GLY A 81 -12.64 21.30 -3.11
C GLY A 81 -11.46 20.43 -3.57
N ASP A 82 -10.43 20.22 -2.75
CA ASP A 82 -9.45 19.15 -2.95
C ASP A 82 -9.83 17.89 -2.15
N GLU A 83 -9.70 16.72 -2.76
CA GLU A 83 -9.95 15.42 -2.09
C GLU A 83 -8.82 14.45 -2.38
N ASP A 84 -8.54 13.53 -1.44
CA ASP A 84 -7.44 12.56 -1.54
C ASP A 84 -7.88 11.21 -2.14
N TYR A 85 -8.81 11.24 -3.09
CA TYR A 85 -9.30 10.05 -3.79
C TYR A 85 -9.80 10.42 -5.19
N ASP A 86 -9.80 9.45 -6.10
CA ASP A 86 -10.40 9.57 -7.43
C ASP A 86 -11.37 8.41 -7.66
N TRP A 87 -12.49 8.68 -8.32
CA TRP A 87 -13.48 7.65 -8.62
C TRP A 87 -14.26 7.96 -9.90
N SER A 88 -14.93 6.95 -10.45
CA SER A 88 -15.62 7.06 -11.74
C SER A 88 -16.77 8.09 -11.79
N GLY A 89 -17.20 8.62 -10.64
CA GLY A 89 -18.25 9.64 -10.56
C GLY A 89 -17.74 11.08 -10.51
N GLU A 90 -16.43 11.28 -10.72
CA GLU A 90 -15.82 12.59 -10.70
C GLU A 90 -16.45 13.57 -11.71
N THR A 91 -16.46 14.85 -11.36
CA THR A 91 -17.12 15.86 -12.22
C THR A 91 -16.45 15.99 -13.58
N TRP A 92 -15.18 15.61 -13.68
CA TRP A 92 -14.33 15.71 -14.87
C TRP A 92 -14.05 14.36 -15.56
N MET A 93 -14.44 13.24 -14.94
CA MET A 93 -14.38 11.90 -15.51
C MET A 93 -15.60 11.58 -16.41
N PRO A 94 -15.61 10.44 -17.13
CA PRO A 94 -16.72 10.07 -18.00
C PRO A 94 -18.02 9.92 -17.21
N GLY A 95 -19.09 10.57 -17.69
CA GLY A 95 -20.37 10.69 -16.98
C GLY A 95 -20.48 11.91 -16.06
N GLY A 96 -19.36 12.59 -15.76
CA GLY A 96 -19.29 13.83 -14.97
C GLY A 96 -19.84 15.08 -15.67
N SER A 97 -20.00 16.18 -14.93
CA SER A 97 -20.66 17.39 -15.43
C SER A 97 -19.77 18.34 -16.27
N ASN A 98 -18.45 18.28 -16.13
CA ASN A 98 -17.52 19.25 -16.69
C ASN A 98 -17.33 19.08 -18.20
N PHE A 99 -17.16 17.83 -18.65
CA PHE A 99 -16.83 17.52 -20.04
C PHE A 99 -17.77 16.51 -20.72
N SER A 100 -18.45 15.66 -19.95
CA SER A 100 -19.26 14.59 -20.52
C SER A 100 -20.49 15.09 -21.27
N GLY A 101 -20.87 14.38 -22.34
CA GLY A 101 -22.05 14.67 -23.14
C GLY A 101 -22.22 13.70 -24.30
N THR A 102 -23.22 13.95 -25.15
CA THR A 102 -23.56 13.08 -26.27
C THR A 102 -23.20 13.67 -27.63
N ASP A 103 -22.30 14.66 -27.65
CA ASP A 103 -22.00 15.42 -28.87
C ASP A 103 -20.90 14.77 -29.72
N PHE A 104 -19.94 14.07 -29.10
CA PHE A 104 -18.79 13.50 -29.79
C PHE A 104 -18.21 12.27 -29.07
N ASP A 105 -17.74 11.31 -29.85
CA ASP A 105 -16.99 10.11 -29.45
C ASP A 105 -15.49 10.42 -29.50
N ASN A 106 -14.90 10.65 -28.33
CA ASN A 106 -13.56 11.20 -28.18
C ASN A 106 -12.49 10.13 -27.93
N ASP A 107 -12.83 8.92 -27.52
CA ASP A 107 -11.90 7.78 -27.46
C ASP A 107 -11.97 6.92 -28.74
N GLY A 108 -13.10 6.90 -29.44
CA GLY A 108 -13.35 6.15 -30.66
C GLY A 108 -14.04 4.80 -30.44
N ASP A 109 -14.68 4.58 -29.29
CA ASP A 109 -15.33 3.32 -28.92
C ASP A 109 -16.70 3.10 -29.61
N GLY A 110 -17.20 4.11 -30.32
CA GLY A 110 -18.49 4.10 -31.01
C GLY A 110 -19.65 4.71 -30.20
N THR A 111 -19.40 5.18 -28.99
CA THR A 111 -20.33 5.86 -28.09
C THR A 111 -19.89 7.31 -27.91
N ASN A 112 -20.84 8.25 -27.98
CA ASN A 112 -20.49 9.65 -27.70
C ASN A 112 -20.36 9.87 -26.18
N ASP A 113 -19.18 10.29 -25.75
CA ASP A 113 -18.79 10.52 -24.34
C ASP A 113 -18.63 12.01 -23.98
N SER A 114 -18.38 12.88 -24.96
CA SER A 114 -17.97 14.27 -24.72
C SER A 114 -18.99 15.30 -25.24
N LYS A 115 -19.04 16.48 -24.59
CA LYS A 115 -19.77 17.67 -25.07
C LYS A 115 -18.88 18.69 -25.78
N TRP A 116 -19.43 19.46 -26.71
CA TRP A 116 -18.71 20.55 -27.35
C TRP A 116 -18.62 21.81 -26.48
N ILE A 117 -17.40 22.30 -26.27
CA ILE A 117 -17.11 23.57 -25.59
C ILE A 117 -16.64 24.60 -26.62
N TYR A 118 -17.28 25.78 -26.63
CA TYR A 118 -17.02 26.86 -27.58
C TYR A 118 -16.05 27.90 -27.02
N PHE A 119 -15.17 28.42 -27.87
CA PHE A 119 -14.19 29.43 -27.47
C PHE A 119 -14.73 30.88 -27.60
N PRO A 120 -14.60 31.75 -26.57
CA PRO A 120 -14.05 31.52 -25.24
C PRO A 120 -15.13 30.97 -24.31
N ALA A 121 -14.70 30.13 -23.38
CA ALA A 121 -15.55 29.55 -22.35
C ALA A 121 -15.75 30.55 -21.20
N THR A 122 -16.60 31.57 -21.33
CA THR A 122 -17.26 32.25 -20.18
C THR A 122 -18.32 33.30 -20.57
N VAL A 123 -19.51 33.17 -19.96
CA VAL A 123 -20.64 34.12 -19.64
C VAL A 123 -21.10 35.22 -20.61
N SER A 124 -20.39 35.53 -21.68
CA SER A 124 -20.87 36.37 -22.76
C SER A 124 -21.75 35.53 -23.67
N THR A 125 -22.95 36.02 -24.03
CA THR A 125 -23.88 35.40 -25.00
C THR A 125 -23.34 35.38 -26.44
N SER A 126 -22.02 35.45 -26.62
CA SER A 126 -21.34 35.55 -27.91
C SER A 126 -19.97 34.89 -27.83
N ASP A 127 -19.84 33.67 -28.34
CA ASP A 127 -18.52 33.04 -28.56
C ASP A 127 -17.69 33.87 -29.54
N VAL A 128 -16.36 33.91 -29.34
CA VAL A 128 -15.45 34.69 -30.18
C VAL A 128 -15.41 34.06 -31.55
N ARG A 129 -15.78 34.87 -32.55
CA ARG A 129 -15.61 34.49 -33.95
C ARG A 129 -14.15 34.60 -34.32
N LEU A 130 -13.59 33.50 -34.82
CA LEU A 130 -12.35 33.56 -35.57
C LEU A 130 -12.57 34.43 -36.83
N PRO A 131 -11.51 35.06 -37.38
CA PRO A 131 -11.63 35.94 -38.54
C PRO A 131 -12.45 35.28 -39.67
N GLY A 132 -13.52 35.97 -40.11
CA GLY A 132 -14.40 35.48 -41.19
C GLY A 132 -15.67 34.74 -40.77
N LYS A 133 -16.19 34.93 -39.55
CA LYS A 133 -17.38 34.23 -38.98
C LYS A 133 -17.17 32.73 -38.76
N LEU A 134 -15.94 32.32 -38.47
CA LEU A 134 -15.63 30.94 -38.11
C LEU A 134 -15.84 30.74 -36.61
N ARG A 135 -16.30 29.55 -36.20
CA ARG A 135 -16.42 29.14 -34.79
C ARG A 135 -15.35 28.09 -34.48
N ALA A 136 -14.82 28.13 -33.26
CA ALA A 136 -13.90 27.14 -32.74
C ALA A 136 -14.55 26.43 -31.56
N ARG A 137 -14.43 25.11 -31.53
CA ARG A 137 -14.90 24.28 -30.43
C ARG A 137 -13.90 23.16 -30.14
N TYR A 138 -13.93 22.65 -28.92
CA TYR A 138 -13.20 21.47 -28.52
C TYR A 138 -14.05 20.59 -27.60
N ALA A 139 -13.75 19.31 -27.56
CA ALA A 139 -14.31 18.29 -26.68
C ALA A 139 -13.16 17.64 -25.91
N ILE A 140 -13.35 17.36 -24.63
CA ILE A 140 -12.35 16.79 -23.72
C ILE A 140 -12.95 15.53 -23.11
N LEU A 141 -12.15 14.48 -22.99
CA LEU A 141 -12.43 13.29 -22.20
C LEU A 141 -11.19 13.00 -21.36
N ILE A 142 -11.37 12.87 -20.05
CA ILE A 142 -10.31 12.47 -19.13
C ILE A 142 -10.71 11.10 -18.59
N THR A 143 -9.83 10.11 -18.70
CA THR A 143 -10.07 8.75 -18.19
C THR A 143 -8.97 8.34 -17.22
N ASP A 144 -9.37 7.66 -16.16
CA ASP A 144 -8.47 6.93 -15.27
C ASP A 144 -8.30 5.51 -15.80
N ASP A 145 -7.37 5.37 -16.74
CA ASP A 145 -7.02 4.09 -17.38
C ASP A 145 -5.67 3.57 -16.88
N ARG A 146 -5.07 4.17 -15.85
CA ARG A 146 -3.70 3.90 -15.44
C ARG A 146 -3.68 3.14 -14.14
N GLU A 147 -3.98 3.81 -13.04
CA GLU A 147 -4.14 3.13 -11.75
C GLU A 147 -5.39 2.23 -11.72
N ALA A 148 -6.36 2.39 -12.63
CA ALA A 148 -7.46 1.44 -12.81
C ALA A 148 -7.05 0.09 -13.49
N ARG A 149 -5.80 -0.02 -13.98
CA ARG A 149 -5.29 -1.15 -14.77
C ARG A 149 -4.01 -1.71 -14.17
N ILE A 150 -3.63 -2.92 -14.57
CA ILE A 150 -2.39 -3.55 -14.11
C ILE A 150 -1.20 -2.98 -14.86
N ASN A 151 -0.21 -2.48 -14.11
CA ASN A 151 1.06 -2.04 -14.67
C ASN A 151 2.01 -3.22 -14.91
N ILE A 152 2.13 -3.64 -16.17
CA ILE A 152 2.96 -4.78 -16.56
C ILE A 152 4.46 -4.56 -16.35
N ASN A 153 4.90 -3.31 -16.12
CA ASN A 153 6.27 -3.04 -15.73
C ASN A 153 6.50 -3.25 -14.23
N ALA A 154 5.48 -3.09 -13.39
CA ALA A 154 5.59 -3.29 -11.94
C ALA A 154 5.41 -4.76 -11.53
N THR A 155 4.52 -5.51 -12.18
CA THR A 155 4.23 -6.90 -11.81
C THR A 155 5.34 -7.86 -12.20
N GLY A 156 5.58 -8.91 -11.42
CA GLY A 156 6.56 -9.94 -11.77
C GLY A 156 6.40 -11.31 -11.10
N ASN A 157 5.28 -11.53 -10.41
CA ASN A 157 4.91 -12.83 -9.86
C ASN A 157 4.76 -13.91 -10.96
N LYS A 158 5.85 -14.62 -11.21
CA LYS A 158 5.93 -15.68 -12.21
C LYS A 158 5.52 -17.01 -11.59
N ALA A 159 4.69 -17.78 -12.29
CA ALA A 159 4.28 -19.10 -11.84
C ALA A 159 5.48 -20.06 -11.69
N GLY A 160 5.63 -20.64 -10.50
CA GLY A 160 6.63 -21.64 -10.17
C GLY A 160 6.28 -23.06 -10.64
N SER A 161 7.02 -24.06 -10.14
CA SER A 161 6.80 -25.46 -10.49
C SER A 161 5.42 -25.94 -10.01
N GLY A 162 4.54 -26.30 -10.93
CA GLY A 162 3.17 -26.71 -10.62
C GLY A 162 2.12 -25.62 -10.83
N ASN A 163 2.50 -24.50 -11.46
CA ASN A 163 1.66 -23.34 -11.74
C ASN A 163 1.16 -22.66 -10.46
N THR A 164 2.01 -22.59 -9.45
CA THR A 164 1.76 -21.91 -8.19
C THR A 164 2.47 -20.56 -8.20
N HIS A 165 1.73 -19.52 -7.88
CA HIS A 165 2.25 -18.17 -7.75
C HIS A 165 2.67 -17.90 -6.31
N THR A 166 3.71 -17.12 -6.14
CA THR A 166 4.28 -16.74 -4.85
C THR A 166 3.64 -15.39 -4.49
N SER A 167 2.61 -15.44 -3.66
CA SER A 167 1.89 -14.27 -3.15
C SER A 167 1.74 -14.48 -1.67
N ASN A 168 2.85 -14.30 -0.97
CA ASN A 168 3.00 -14.82 0.37
C ASN A 168 2.62 -13.74 1.39
N GLU A 169 2.97 -12.48 1.13
CA GLU A 169 2.91 -11.44 2.17
C GLU A 169 2.28 -10.11 1.76
N GLY A 170 2.04 -9.84 0.47
CA GLY A 170 1.47 -8.55 0.03
C GLY A 170 2.46 -7.39 0.16
N TRP A 171 3.76 -7.65 0.04
CA TRP A 171 4.88 -6.73 0.20
C TRP A 171 4.88 -5.61 -0.84
N SER A 172 4.89 -5.98 -2.13
CA SER A 172 5.03 -5.04 -3.23
C SER A 172 4.12 -5.39 -4.42
N THR A 173 3.90 -4.41 -5.30
CA THR A 173 3.07 -4.57 -6.52
C THR A 173 3.62 -5.62 -7.49
N PHE A 174 4.84 -6.11 -7.26
CA PHE A 174 5.40 -7.26 -7.96
C PHE A 174 4.57 -8.53 -7.78
N GLU A 175 3.99 -8.74 -6.60
CA GLU A 175 3.22 -9.94 -6.24
C GLU A 175 1.86 -10.05 -6.96
N ILE A 176 1.41 -9.00 -7.66
CA ILE A 176 0.16 -9.01 -8.42
C ILE A 176 0.22 -10.08 -9.51
N ASP A 177 -0.77 -10.96 -9.52
CA ASP A 177 -0.82 -12.13 -10.40
C ASP A 177 -1.41 -11.76 -11.77
N LEU A 178 -0.52 -11.57 -12.73
CA LEU A 178 -0.87 -11.23 -14.10
C LEU A 178 -1.62 -12.37 -14.82
N SER A 179 -1.39 -13.63 -14.42
CA SER A 179 -2.00 -14.81 -15.07
C SER A 179 -3.51 -14.81 -14.88
N LYS A 180 -3.98 -14.49 -13.66
CA LYS A 180 -5.39 -14.39 -13.28
C LYS A 180 -6.14 -13.38 -14.11
N LEU A 181 -5.50 -12.26 -14.45
CA LEU A 181 -6.10 -11.27 -15.35
C LEU A 181 -6.20 -11.81 -16.78
N ILE A 182 -5.11 -12.39 -17.30
CA ILE A 182 -5.04 -12.88 -18.68
C ILE A 182 -6.08 -13.97 -18.94
N GLU A 183 -6.27 -14.91 -18.00
CA GLU A 183 -7.26 -15.99 -18.14
C GLU A 183 -8.71 -15.51 -18.12
N GLN A 184 -9.00 -14.26 -17.71
CA GLN A 184 -10.34 -13.69 -17.82
C GLN A 184 -10.75 -13.41 -19.27
N ALA A 185 -9.79 -13.34 -20.21
CA ALA A 185 -10.10 -13.17 -21.61
C ALA A 185 -10.85 -14.42 -22.15
N PRO A 186 -12.00 -14.27 -22.84
CA PRO A 186 -12.91 -15.38 -23.15
C PRO A 186 -12.27 -16.58 -23.89
N GLY A 187 -11.23 -16.33 -24.69
CA GLY A 187 -10.52 -17.36 -25.45
C GLY A 187 -9.38 -18.07 -24.71
N LEU A 188 -9.03 -17.65 -23.49
CA LEU A 188 -7.85 -18.10 -22.76
C LEU A 188 -8.23 -18.98 -21.55
N ASN A 189 -7.27 -19.78 -21.09
CA ASN A 189 -7.39 -20.59 -19.87
C ASN A 189 -6.17 -20.35 -18.97
N SER A 190 -6.15 -20.94 -17.77
CA SER A 190 -5.08 -20.76 -16.80
C SER A 190 -3.69 -21.08 -17.36
N THR A 191 -3.54 -22.15 -18.15
CA THR A 191 -2.26 -22.46 -18.78
C THR A 191 -1.84 -21.40 -19.79
N ASP A 192 -2.77 -20.83 -20.55
CA ASP A 192 -2.45 -19.71 -21.45
C ASP A 192 -2.07 -18.46 -20.63
N GLY A 193 -2.79 -18.19 -19.53
CA GLY A 193 -2.49 -17.13 -18.56
C GLY A 193 -1.06 -17.20 -18.03
N ASP A 194 -0.67 -18.33 -17.45
CA ASP A 194 0.67 -18.56 -16.88
C ASP A 194 1.77 -18.32 -17.93
N ASN A 195 1.57 -18.89 -19.12
CA ASN A 195 2.53 -18.81 -20.21
C ASN A 195 2.69 -17.39 -20.76
N ILE A 196 1.59 -16.66 -20.93
CA ILE A 196 1.60 -15.29 -21.44
C ILE A 196 2.17 -14.36 -20.37
N ALA A 197 1.79 -14.52 -19.11
CA ALA A 197 2.35 -13.75 -17.99
C ALA A 197 3.87 -13.94 -17.90
N SER A 198 4.34 -15.19 -17.94
CA SER A 198 5.76 -15.51 -17.98
C SER A 198 6.47 -14.83 -19.15
N ASP A 199 5.90 -14.87 -20.36
CA ASP A 199 6.52 -14.22 -21.52
C ASP A 199 6.61 -12.70 -21.37
N ILE A 200 5.61 -12.07 -20.76
CA ILE A 200 5.60 -10.62 -20.50
C ILE A 200 6.71 -10.27 -19.50
N ILE A 201 6.79 -11.00 -18.39
CA ILE A 201 7.80 -10.82 -17.34
C ILE A 201 9.22 -11.06 -17.91
N ASP A 202 9.44 -12.19 -18.56
CA ASP A 202 10.73 -12.54 -19.18
C ASP A 202 11.14 -11.52 -20.24
N THR A 203 10.18 -10.93 -20.94
CA THR A 203 10.47 -9.92 -21.95
C THR A 203 11.02 -8.64 -21.34
N LYS A 204 10.59 -8.23 -20.13
CA LYS A 204 11.10 -7.01 -19.49
C LYS A 204 12.46 -7.23 -18.81
N LEU A 205 12.78 -8.44 -18.35
CA LEU A 205 14.01 -8.82 -17.64
C LEU A 205 15.20 -9.17 -18.56
N GLY A 206 15.29 -8.57 -19.75
CA GLY A 206 16.46 -8.75 -20.60
C GLY A 206 16.74 -10.20 -21.07
N VAL A 207 18.01 -10.59 -21.08
CA VAL A 207 18.52 -11.87 -21.62
C VAL A 207 18.77 -12.89 -20.51
N ASP A 208 19.14 -12.44 -19.32
CA ASP A 208 19.35 -13.28 -18.14
C ASP A 208 18.05 -13.68 -17.43
N LEU A 209 16.94 -13.01 -17.74
CA LEU A 209 15.61 -13.22 -17.14
C LEU A 209 15.60 -12.89 -15.65
N LYS A 210 16.43 -11.94 -15.24
CA LYS A 210 16.61 -11.49 -13.87
C LYS A 210 16.57 -9.96 -13.83
N PRO A 211 15.95 -9.33 -12.82
CA PRO A 211 16.00 -7.88 -12.68
C PRO A 211 17.41 -7.43 -12.32
N GLY A 212 17.74 -6.17 -12.64
CA GLY A 212 19.01 -5.56 -12.20
C GLY A 212 20.21 -5.97 -13.04
N THR A 213 21.37 -6.16 -12.40
CA THR A 213 22.53 -6.77 -13.04
C THR A 213 22.82 -8.15 -12.44
N SER A 214 22.71 -9.18 -13.29
CA SER A 214 22.88 -10.56 -12.86
C SER A 214 24.10 -10.79 -11.96
N THR A 215 23.86 -11.45 -10.83
CA THR A 215 24.85 -11.95 -9.84
C THR A 215 25.47 -10.92 -8.91
N VAL A 216 24.98 -9.69 -8.88
CA VAL A 216 25.48 -8.63 -8.00
C VAL A 216 24.30 -8.02 -7.24
N ASN A 217 24.50 -7.75 -5.95
CA ASN A 217 23.62 -6.87 -5.18
C ASN A 217 23.91 -5.42 -5.64
N ASP A 218 22.98 -4.82 -6.38
CA ASP A 218 23.16 -3.48 -6.94
C ASP A 218 22.51 -2.37 -6.09
N ASN A 219 21.83 -2.76 -5.02
CA ASN A 219 20.95 -1.93 -4.21
C ASN A 219 21.53 -1.62 -2.81
N SER A 220 22.86 -1.63 -2.66
CA SER A 220 23.56 -1.37 -1.39
C SER A 220 23.09 -0.06 -0.72
N GLY A 221 22.04 -0.13 0.10
CA GLY A 221 21.31 1.05 0.59
C GLY A 221 19.83 0.83 0.91
N ILE A 222 19.15 -0.16 0.30
CA ILE A 222 17.78 -0.52 0.71
C ILE A 222 17.81 -0.86 2.20
N THR A 223 16.97 -0.16 2.97
CA THR A 223 16.89 -0.38 4.41
C THR A 223 15.44 -0.66 4.82
N PRO A 224 15.18 -1.82 5.47
CA PRO A 224 16.16 -2.83 5.90
C PRO A 224 16.74 -3.64 4.73
N ASP A 225 17.89 -4.27 4.97
CA ASP A 225 18.58 -5.13 3.99
C ASP A 225 17.69 -6.34 3.68
N PRO A 226 17.29 -6.57 2.40
CA PRO A 226 16.46 -7.70 1.99
C PRO A 226 16.96 -9.06 2.51
N GLN A 227 18.27 -9.22 2.74
CA GLN A 227 18.80 -10.49 3.25
C GLN A 227 18.47 -10.78 4.73
N THR A 228 17.94 -9.79 5.45
CA THR A 228 17.76 -9.85 6.90
C THR A 228 16.51 -9.09 7.37
N ASP A 229 15.61 -8.75 6.46
CA ASP A 229 14.39 -8.00 6.79
C ASP A 229 13.25 -8.93 7.27
N GLY A 230 13.45 -10.26 7.15
CA GLY A 230 12.50 -11.27 7.55
C GLY A 230 11.34 -11.43 6.58
N ILE A 231 11.37 -10.81 5.39
CA ILE A 231 10.40 -10.96 4.30
C ILE A 231 10.97 -11.93 3.26
N ASP A 232 10.13 -12.87 2.84
CA ASP A 232 10.39 -13.71 1.67
C ASP A 232 10.33 -12.87 0.39
N ASN A 233 11.45 -12.25 0.00
CA ASN A 233 11.51 -11.27 -1.09
C ASN A 233 11.53 -11.94 -2.47
N ASP A 234 12.09 -13.16 -2.57
CA ASP A 234 12.14 -13.94 -3.81
C ASP A 234 10.93 -14.87 -4.00
N GLY A 235 10.14 -15.07 -2.95
CA GLY A 235 8.87 -15.78 -2.94
C GLY A 235 9.00 -17.29 -2.79
N ASP A 236 10.17 -17.85 -2.47
CA ASP A 236 10.39 -19.28 -2.48
C ASP A 236 9.94 -20.04 -1.21
N TRP A 237 9.42 -19.33 -0.20
CA TRP A 237 8.79 -19.91 1.00
C TRP A 237 7.58 -20.80 0.66
N ASP A 238 7.56 -22.04 1.17
CA ASP A 238 6.44 -22.97 1.01
C ASP A 238 5.77 -23.33 2.34
N LEU A 239 4.47 -23.04 2.41
CA LEU A 239 3.60 -23.32 3.56
C LEU A 239 3.67 -24.77 4.07
N ALA A 240 3.95 -25.76 3.22
CA ALA A 240 3.96 -27.17 3.64
C ALA A 240 5.32 -27.63 4.17
N THR A 241 6.41 -26.94 3.83
CA THR A 241 7.78 -27.33 4.19
C THR A 241 8.46 -26.40 5.17
N ASP A 242 8.11 -25.12 5.16
CA ASP A 242 8.89 -24.07 5.84
C ASP A 242 8.17 -23.49 7.07
N ASP A 243 6.83 -23.54 7.10
CA ASP A 243 5.94 -23.13 8.21
C ASP A 243 6.14 -24.01 9.46
N SER A 244 7.17 -23.68 10.23
CA SER A 244 7.66 -24.46 11.38
C SER A 244 6.78 -24.27 12.61
N ASN A 245 6.06 -23.14 12.69
CA ASN A 245 5.16 -22.82 13.79
C ASN A 245 3.67 -23.00 13.45
N ASN A 246 3.34 -23.38 12.22
CA ASN A 246 1.98 -23.63 11.73
C ASN A 246 1.07 -22.39 11.79
N ASN A 247 1.63 -21.20 11.62
CA ASN A 247 0.86 -19.95 11.59
C ASN A 247 0.50 -19.51 10.15
N GLY A 248 1.10 -20.14 9.15
CA GLY A 248 0.84 -19.93 7.74
C GLY A 248 1.28 -18.58 7.19
N ILE A 249 2.29 -17.96 7.81
CA ILE A 249 3.01 -16.79 7.29
C ILE A 249 4.52 -17.07 7.36
N PRO A 250 5.31 -16.57 6.41
CA PRO A 250 6.76 -16.53 6.56
C PRO A 250 7.11 -15.82 7.87
N ASP A 251 8.02 -16.36 8.67
CA ASP A 251 8.47 -15.72 9.91
C ASP A 251 9.99 -15.77 10.05
N SER A 252 10.54 -14.81 10.80
CA SER A 252 11.96 -14.81 11.12
C SER A 252 12.39 -16.11 11.80
N GLY A 253 13.42 -16.74 11.26
CA GLY A 253 13.98 -18.01 11.75
C GLY A 253 13.35 -19.27 11.15
N GLU A 254 12.34 -19.14 10.29
CA GLU A 254 11.92 -20.21 9.39
C GLU A 254 12.91 -20.37 8.22
N THR A 255 12.85 -21.51 7.52
CA THR A 255 13.65 -21.72 6.32
C THR A 255 13.02 -20.98 5.14
N ASN A 256 13.82 -20.53 4.17
CA ASN A 256 13.33 -19.87 2.94
C ASN A 256 12.56 -18.56 3.24
N VAL A 257 13.17 -17.68 4.04
CA VAL A 257 12.61 -16.37 4.45
C VAL A 257 13.73 -15.34 4.51
N ASP A 258 14.87 -15.74 5.09
CA ASP A 258 16.13 -15.01 5.04
C ASP A 258 17.25 -16.05 4.79
N GLU A 259 17.68 -16.28 3.55
CA GLU A 259 18.70 -17.30 3.26
C GLU A 259 20.12 -16.84 3.57
N VAL A 260 21.08 -17.77 3.53
CA VAL A 260 22.52 -17.48 3.77
C VAL A 260 23.29 -17.34 2.45
N ASP A 261 22.69 -17.69 1.31
CA ASP A 261 23.35 -17.70 0.00
C ASP A 261 23.11 -16.44 -0.84
N ASN A 262 22.51 -15.42 -0.24
CA ASN A 262 22.23 -14.11 -0.81
C ASN A 262 21.15 -14.09 -1.90
N SER A 263 20.22 -15.07 -1.94
CA SER A 263 19.08 -15.09 -2.87
C SER A 263 18.17 -13.87 -2.73
N GLU A 264 17.86 -13.45 -1.50
CA GLU A 264 16.96 -12.31 -1.23
C GLU A 264 17.52 -10.95 -1.68
N SER A 265 18.83 -10.84 -1.82
CA SER A 265 19.53 -9.57 -2.06
C SER A 265 20.24 -9.50 -3.41
N ILE A 266 20.05 -10.50 -4.28
CA ILE A 266 20.60 -10.56 -5.64
C ILE A 266 19.45 -10.77 -6.61
N ASP A 267 19.34 -9.89 -7.61
CA ASP A 267 18.29 -9.96 -8.62
C ASP A 267 16.87 -9.95 -7.99
N GLU A 268 16.67 -9.22 -6.89
CA GLU A 268 15.38 -9.16 -6.22
C GLU A 268 14.39 -8.24 -6.96
N PRO A 269 13.07 -8.40 -6.75
CA PRO A 269 12.04 -7.66 -7.47
C PRO A 269 12.24 -6.14 -7.55
N ASN A 270 12.83 -5.54 -6.52
CA ASN A 270 13.01 -4.09 -6.38
C ASN A 270 14.16 -3.55 -7.25
N GLU A 271 15.08 -4.38 -7.76
CA GLU A 271 16.12 -3.91 -8.70
C GLU A 271 15.55 -3.50 -10.06
N PHE A 272 14.34 -3.95 -10.39
CA PHE A 272 13.70 -3.60 -11.65
C PHE A 272 13.21 -2.15 -11.64
N ASN A 273 13.92 -1.26 -12.33
CA ASN A 273 13.50 0.12 -12.52
C ASN A 273 12.76 0.31 -13.87
N PRO A 274 11.46 0.68 -13.87
CA PRO A 274 10.68 0.83 -15.09
C PRO A 274 11.01 2.11 -15.89
N ILE A 275 11.70 3.09 -15.29
CA ILE A 275 12.06 4.38 -15.90
C ILE A 275 13.51 4.34 -16.41
N TYR A 276 14.43 3.90 -15.55
CA TYR A 276 15.86 3.77 -15.86
C TYR A 276 16.37 2.35 -15.55
N PRO A 277 16.08 1.36 -16.40
CA PRO A 277 16.44 -0.03 -16.15
C PRO A 277 17.97 -0.20 -15.99
N PRO A 278 18.43 -0.91 -14.94
CA PRO A 278 19.82 -1.31 -14.84
C PRO A 278 20.17 -2.35 -15.92
N GLY A 279 21.47 -2.60 -16.13
CA GLY A 279 21.89 -3.79 -16.87
C GLY A 279 21.33 -3.95 -18.28
N ASP A 280 20.72 -5.12 -18.54
CA ASP A 280 20.08 -5.47 -19.80
C ASP A 280 18.55 -5.49 -19.76
N ASP A 281 17.96 -5.02 -18.65
CA ASP A 281 16.52 -4.82 -18.45
C ASP A 281 15.93 -3.89 -19.51
N ARG A 282 14.71 -4.20 -19.95
CA ARG A 282 14.00 -3.53 -21.05
C ARG A 282 12.51 -3.40 -20.75
N PRO A 283 12.10 -2.40 -19.94
CA PRO A 283 10.70 -2.16 -19.64
C PRO A 283 9.89 -1.95 -20.92
N PHE A 284 8.60 -2.22 -20.81
CA PHE A 284 7.61 -1.85 -21.82
C PHE A 284 7.53 -0.33 -21.82
N GLY A 285 7.95 0.32 -22.91
CA GLY A 285 8.01 1.77 -22.95
C GLY A 285 6.64 2.42 -22.72
N LEU A 286 6.65 3.64 -22.15
CA LEU A 286 5.48 4.47 -21.80
C LEU A 286 4.41 4.60 -22.91
N LEU A 287 4.70 4.17 -24.15
CA LEU A 287 3.73 4.12 -25.24
C LEU A 287 3.85 3.08 -26.34
N SER A 288 4.72 2.09 -26.23
CA SER A 288 4.99 1.25 -27.41
C SER A 288 4.21 -0.05 -27.44
N GLU A 289 3.35 -0.32 -26.46
CA GLU A 289 2.99 -1.70 -26.17
C GLU A 289 1.49 -1.95 -26.14
N ALA A 290 0.81 -1.63 -25.03
CA ALA A 290 -0.63 -1.86 -24.90
C ALA A 290 -1.48 -0.96 -25.83
N GLU A 291 -1.22 0.35 -25.84
CA GLU A 291 -2.06 1.33 -26.55
C GLU A 291 -1.98 1.29 -28.08
N ILE A 292 -0.93 0.68 -28.64
CA ILE A 292 -0.77 0.56 -30.10
C ILE A 292 -1.10 -0.83 -30.64
N MET A 293 -1.48 -1.78 -29.78
CA MET A 293 -1.88 -3.13 -30.21
C MET A 293 -3.01 -3.05 -31.22
N GLY A 294 -2.84 -3.73 -32.36
CA GLY A 294 -3.84 -3.75 -33.42
C GLY A 294 -3.90 -2.47 -34.26
N THR A 295 -2.96 -1.53 -34.10
CA THR A 295 -2.84 -0.37 -35.00
C THR A 295 -2.03 -0.72 -36.26
N SER A 296 -2.46 -0.24 -37.43
CA SER A 296 -1.88 -0.66 -38.73
C SER A 296 -0.44 -0.20 -39.02
N THR A 297 0.15 0.61 -38.14
CA THR A 297 1.43 1.30 -38.41
C THR A 297 2.63 0.74 -37.66
N PHE A 298 2.44 0.09 -36.51
CA PHE A 298 3.52 -0.47 -35.67
C PHE A 298 3.01 -1.66 -34.88
N THR A 299 3.77 -2.75 -34.84
CA THR A 299 3.50 -3.94 -33.99
C THR A 299 4.31 -3.82 -32.71
N SER A 300 3.66 -3.96 -31.56
CA SER A 300 4.34 -3.92 -30.25
C SER A 300 4.99 -5.26 -29.84
N ARG A 301 5.85 -5.27 -28.80
CA ARG A 301 6.37 -6.54 -28.23
C ARG A 301 5.22 -7.33 -27.60
N LEU A 302 4.27 -6.67 -26.95
CA LEU A 302 3.08 -7.26 -26.33
C LEU A 302 2.18 -7.90 -27.39
N GLU A 303 1.92 -7.21 -28.49
CA GLU A 303 1.23 -7.78 -29.66
C GLU A 303 2.03 -8.94 -30.27
N THR A 304 3.35 -8.87 -30.27
CA THR A 304 4.21 -9.98 -30.72
C THR A 304 4.06 -11.21 -29.83
N ILE A 305 4.07 -11.04 -28.50
CA ILE A 305 3.83 -12.10 -27.51
C ILE A 305 2.46 -12.73 -27.76
N PHE A 306 1.40 -11.92 -27.79
CA PHE A 306 0.03 -12.39 -28.02
C PHE A 306 -0.13 -13.14 -29.34
N ASN A 307 0.41 -12.60 -30.44
CA ASN A 307 0.37 -13.26 -31.74
C ASN A 307 1.16 -14.58 -31.73
N SER A 308 2.29 -14.65 -31.03
CA SER A 308 3.09 -15.88 -30.90
C SER A 308 2.35 -16.96 -30.10
N ARG A 309 1.53 -16.55 -29.12
CA ARG A 309 0.67 -17.42 -28.31
C ARG A 309 -0.70 -17.68 -28.93
N GLY A 310 -0.99 -17.10 -30.10
CA GLY A 310 -2.23 -17.34 -30.84
C GLY A 310 -3.48 -16.67 -30.23
N VAL A 311 -3.29 -15.63 -29.41
CA VAL A 311 -4.38 -14.87 -28.79
C VAL A 311 -5.19 -14.15 -29.87
N SER A 312 -6.51 -14.28 -29.83
CA SER A 312 -7.39 -13.70 -30.86
C SER A 312 -7.45 -12.17 -30.76
N GLN A 313 -7.78 -11.49 -31.86
CA GLN A 313 -7.88 -10.02 -31.85
C GLN A 313 -8.94 -9.50 -30.86
N SER A 314 -10.04 -10.24 -30.66
CA SER A 314 -11.06 -9.85 -29.67
C SER A 314 -10.54 -9.98 -28.25
N ASP A 315 -9.78 -11.04 -27.95
CA ASP A 315 -9.19 -11.23 -26.62
C ASP A 315 -8.11 -10.17 -26.36
N GLN A 316 -7.30 -9.84 -27.38
CA GLN A 316 -6.33 -8.74 -27.29
C GLN A 316 -6.99 -7.39 -27.02
N THR A 317 -8.19 -7.15 -27.56
CA THR A 317 -8.95 -5.91 -27.28
C THR A 317 -9.39 -5.86 -25.82
N SER A 318 -9.92 -6.96 -25.25
CA SER A 318 -10.25 -7.02 -23.83
C SER A 318 -9.03 -6.81 -22.93
N LEU A 319 -7.91 -7.48 -23.25
CA LEU A 319 -6.66 -7.33 -22.50
C LEU A 319 -6.11 -5.89 -22.54
N ASN A 320 -6.31 -5.16 -23.64
CA ASN A 320 -5.90 -3.76 -23.75
C ASN A 320 -6.65 -2.83 -22.78
N GLU A 321 -7.87 -3.20 -22.38
CA GLU A 321 -8.65 -2.44 -21.38
C GLU A 321 -8.14 -2.69 -19.95
N TRP A 322 -7.32 -3.70 -19.73
CA TRP A 322 -6.86 -4.10 -18.39
C TRP A 322 -5.37 -3.89 -18.13
N PHE A 323 -4.58 -3.66 -19.19
CA PHE A 323 -3.14 -3.39 -19.08
C PHE A 323 -2.80 -1.90 -19.17
N THR A 324 -1.80 -1.51 -18.40
CA THR A 324 -1.05 -0.27 -18.58
C THR A 324 0.46 -0.56 -18.52
N THR A 325 1.25 0.37 -19.04
CA THR A 325 2.73 0.37 -18.89
C THR A 325 3.20 1.45 -17.92
N CYS A 326 2.27 2.30 -17.48
CA CYS A 326 2.52 3.37 -16.53
C CYS A 326 1.31 3.52 -15.62
N SER A 327 1.56 3.34 -14.33
CA SER A 327 0.74 3.83 -13.22
C SER A 327 1.70 4.06 -12.06
N ALA A 328 1.49 5.14 -11.33
CA ALA A 328 2.29 5.48 -10.18
C ALA A 328 1.46 6.35 -9.24
N ASP A 329 1.24 5.87 -8.02
CA ASP A 329 0.73 6.74 -6.98
C ASP A 329 1.91 7.39 -6.24
N THR A 330 1.68 8.54 -5.65
CA THR A 330 2.67 9.22 -4.81
C THR A 330 2.35 8.88 -3.35
N ILE A 331 3.30 8.90 -2.43
CA ILE A 331 3.05 8.81 -0.99
C ILE A 331 2.84 10.23 -0.44
N VAL A 332 1.73 10.87 -0.80
CA VAL A 332 1.35 12.19 -0.29
C VAL A 332 0.20 12.05 0.70
N THR A 333 0.22 12.82 1.77
CA THR A 333 -0.84 12.89 2.78
C THR A 333 -1.19 14.33 3.10
N PRO A 334 -2.36 14.57 3.74
CA PRO A 334 -2.60 15.82 4.43
C PRO A 334 -1.39 16.19 5.31
N PRO A 335 -0.96 17.47 5.34
CA PRO A 335 0.20 17.87 6.12
C PRO A 335 0.07 17.43 7.59
N TYR A 336 1.03 16.65 8.10
CA TYR A 336 1.10 16.26 9.51
C TYR A 336 2.51 16.52 10.05
N GLN A 337 2.68 16.50 11.37
CA GLN A 337 3.92 16.97 11.99
C GLN A 337 4.95 15.84 12.19
N LEU A 338 6.12 15.90 11.56
CA LEU A 338 7.30 15.10 11.98
C LEU A 338 8.22 16.01 12.79
N ASP A 339 8.61 15.55 13.98
CA ASP A 339 9.58 16.22 14.85
C ASP A 339 9.41 17.76 14.97
N SER A 340 8.23 18.22 15.39
CA SER A 340 7.87 19.64 15.56
C SER A 340 7.80 20.52 14.29
N GLY A 341 8.02 19.95 13.09
CA GLY A 341 7.87 20.61 11.79
C GLY A 341 6.77 20.00 10.92
N THR A 342 6.39 20.64 9.82
CA THR A 342 5.40 20.09 8.87
C THR A 342 6.05 19.04 7.95
N SER A 343 5.54 17.81 7.97
CA SER A 343 5.76 16.75 6.97
C SER A 343 4.65 16.76 5.92
N THR A 344 4.98 16.31 4.72
CA THR A 344 4.06 16.18 3.58
C THR A 344 3.96 14.73 3.06
N THR A 345 4.61 13.76 3.72
CA THR A 345 4.66 12.33 3.35
C THR A 345 4.33 11.46 4.56
N MET A 346 3.74 10.26 4.34
CA MET A 346 3.40 9.24 5.36
C MET A 346 4.60 8.83 6.22
N LEU A 347 4.34 8.32 7.44
CA LEU A 347 5.39 7.74 8.28
C LEU A 347 5.64 6.29 7.84
N ASN A 348 6.80 6.02 7.25
CA ASN A 348 7.34 4.68 7.13
C ASN A 348 7.76 4.13 8.50
N VAL A 349 6.96 3.18 9.01
CA VAL A 349 7.16 2.58 10.34
C VAL A 349 8.41 1.72 10.37
N ASN A 350 8.67 0.96 9.30
CA ASN A 350 9.81 0.07 9.18
C ASN A 350 11.11 0.87 9.21
N THR A 351 11.26 1.85 8.31
CA THR A 351 12.46 2.68 8.22
C THR A 351 12.68 3.49 9.50
N LEU A 352 11.62 3.95 10.19
CA LEU A 352 11.75 4.70 11.44
C LEU A 352 12.46 3.88 12.53
N ILE A 353 12.12 2.60 12.60
CA ILE A 353 12.54 1.71 13.68
C ILE A 353 13.88 1.05 13.35
N THR A 354 14.08 0.66 12.09
CA THR A 354 15.27 -0.07 11.63
C THR A 354 16.39 0.82 11.10
N ASN A 355 16.09 2.06 10.68
CA ASN A 355 17.05 3.00 10.09
C ASN A 355 17.00 4.38 10.74
N GLU A 356 17.64 4.51 11.91
CA GLU A 356 17.61 5.70 12.77
C GLU A 356 18.06 7.02 12.10
N GLY A 357 18.74 6.96 10.95
CA GLY A 357 19.24 8.11 10.19
C GLY A 357 18.30 8.64 9.10
N ALA A 358 17.23 7.91 8.75
CA ALA A 358 16.46 8.19 7.54
C ALA A 358 15.61 9.49 7.63
N TYR A 359 15.11 9.81 8.83
CA TYR A 359 14.15 10.91 9.03
C TYR A 359 14.78 12.25 9.47
N THR A 360 16.10 12.41 9.52
CA THR A 360 16.70 13.75 9.74
C THR A 360 17.95 14.03 8.92
N ASN A 361 18.11 15.31 8.58
CA ASN A 361 19.39 15.91 8.21
C ASN A 361 20.37 16.09 9.41
N THR A 362 20.07 15.57 10.62
CA THR A 362 20.76 16.00 11.86
C THR A 362 21.08 14.93 12.93
N GLY A 363 20.78 13.64 12.74
CA GLY A 363 21.26 12.55 13.61
C GLY A 363 20.26 11.44 13.92
N ILE A 364 20.72 10.49 14.74
CA ILE A 364 20.00 9.30 15.23
C ILE A 364 18.86 9.70 16.17
N TYR A 365 17.66 9.18 15.92
CA TYR A 365 16.55 9.25 16.87
C TYR A 365 16.78 8.31 18.04
N ASP A 366 16.55 8.79 19.27
CA ASP A 366 16.52 7.89 20.42
C ASP A 366 15.23 7.05 20.44
N PRO A 367 15.23 5.93 21.17
CA PRO A 367 14.07 5.05 21.31
C PRO A 367 12.76 5.73 21.73
N ASP A 368 12.82 6.72 22.62
CA ASP A 368 11.63 7.43 23.08
C ASP A 368 11.04 8.27 21.94
N LYS A 369 11.91 8.88 21.13
CA LYS A 369 11.50 9.69 19.99
C LYS A 369 10.84 8.87 18.88
N GLN A 370 11.31 7.64 18.62
CA GLN A 370 10.63 6.72 17.69
C GLN A 370 9.20 6.43 18.15
N VAL A 371 9.01 6.12 19.44
CA VAL A 371 7.69 5.89 20.03
C VAL A 371 6.80 7.14 19.94
N GLU A 372 7.36 8.34 20.16
CA GLU A 372 6.63 9.60 19.97
C GLU A 372 6.13 9.81 18.54
N MET A 373 6.94 9.49 17.54
CA MET A 373 6.55 9.65 16.13
C MET A 373 5.44 8.68 15.72
N VAL A 374 5.50 7.41 16.17
CA VAL A 374 4.40 6.47 15.98
C VAL A 374 3.12 6.96 16.67
N ARG A 375 3.23 7.51 17.89
CA ARG A 375 2.07 8.10 18.59
C ARG A 375 1.44 9.25 17.82
N ASP A 376 2.22 10.18 17.28
CA ASP A 376 1.70 11.34 16.54
C ASP A 376 0.85 10.90 15.34
N VAL A 377 1.29 9.86 14.64
CA VAL A 377 0.56 9.28 13.50
C VAL A 377 -0.72 8.56 13.92
N LEU A 378 -0.66 7.79 15.01
CA LEU A 378 -1.86 7.16 15.59
C LEU A 378 -2.90 8.21 16.04
N ASP A 379 -2.46 9.35 16.57
CA ASP A 379 -3.35 10.47 16.94
C ASP A 379 -4.01 11.10 15.70
N ALA A 380 -3.22 11.38 14.65
CA ALA A 380 -3.72 11.90 13.36
C ALA A 380 -4.73 10.95 12.70
N GLY A 381 -4.48 9.64 12.79
CA GLY A 381 -5.37 8.58 12.32
C GLY A 381 -6.66 8.38 13.14
N GLY A 382 -6.82 9.11 14.25
CA GLY A 382 -8.05 9.15 15.04
C GLY A 382 -7.99 8.49 16.43
N ILE A 383 -6.84 7.93 16.85
CA ILE A 383 -6.64 7.43 18.22
C ILE A 383 -6.34 8.60 19.16
N THR A 384 -7.34 9.44 19.38
CA THR A 384 -7.21 10.69 20.13
C THR A 384 -7.51 10.52 21.63
N GLY A 385 -7.01 11.44 22.44
CA GLY A 385 -7.27 11.44 23.88
C GLY A 385 -6.28 12.31 24.66
N ILE A 386 -6.72 12.80 25.82
CA ILE A 386 -5.83 13.50 26.77
C ILE A 386 -5.31 12.53 27.83
N SER A 387 -4.21 12.88 28.49
CA SER A 387 -3.63 12.07 29.57
C SER A 387 -4.69 11.57 30.57
N GLY A 388 -4.71 10.26 30.80
CA GLY A 388 -5.66 9.59 31.69
C GLY A 388 -6.97 9.13 31.03
N THR A 389 -7.17 9.39 29.73
CA THR A 389 -8.27 8.81 28.95
C THR A 389 -7.87 7.50 28.27
N SER A 390 -8.86 6.68 27.89
CA SER A 390 -8.66 5.40 27.20
C SER A 390 -7.82 5.52 25.92
N GLY A 391 -8.24 6.38 24.99
CA GLY A 391 -7.53 6.57 23.72
C GLY A 391 -6.11 7.10 23.88
N TYR A 392 -5.83 7.88 24.94
CA TYR A 392 -4.47 8.27 25.27
C TYR A 392 -3.62 7.06 25.66
N VAL A 393 -4.07 6.24 26.60
CA VAL A 393 -3.26 5.11 27.11
C VAL A 393 -3.09 4.04 26.02
N GLU A 394 -4.15 3.72 25.27
CA GLU A 394 -4.11 2.79 24.14
C GLU A 394 -3.13 3.24 23.05
N ARG A 395 -3.13 4.52 22.66
CA ARG A 395 -2.17 5.05 21.68
C ARG A 395 -0.71 4.84 22.09
N HIS A 396 -0.39 5.00 23.37
CA HIS A 396 0.98 4.82 23.86
C HIS A 396 1.35 3.34 23.91
N GLN A 397 0.41 2.49 24.33
CA GLN A 397 0.62 1.05 24.38
C GLN A 397 0.78 0.46 22.98
N LEU A 398 -0.03 0.90 22.01
CA LEU A 398 0.13 0.55 20.60
C LEU A 398 1.51 0.95 20.09
N ALA A 399 1.98 2.16 20.39
CA ALA A 399 3.28 2.63 19.88
C ALA A 399 4.48 1.83 20.39
N VAL A 400 4.52 1.47 21.68
CA VAL A 400 5.60 0.60 22.20
C VAL A 400 5.49 -0.82 21.65
N ASN A 401 4.28 -1.34 21.46
CA ASN A 401 4.06 -2.67 20.87
C ASN A 401 4.39 -2.69 19.38
N THR A 402 4.14 -1.60 18.65
CA THR A 402 4.52 -1.46 17.23
C THR A 402 6.03 -1.43 17.08
N LYS A 403 6.74 -0.81 18.03
CA LYS A 403 8.20 -0.82 18.05
C LYS A 403 8.75 -2.24 18.23
N ASP A 404 8.38 -2.92 19.31
CA ASP A 404 8.85 -4.30 19.59
C ASP A 404 8.42 -5.31 18.52
N PHE A 405 7.34 -5.04 17.80
CA PHE A 405 6.95 -5.92 16.69
C PHE A 405 7.95 -5.86 15.53
N VAL A 406 8.50 -4.67 15.27
CA VAL A 406 9.30 -4.35 14.08
C VAL A 406 10.80 -4.46 14.34
N ASP A 407 11.28 -4.11 15.54
CA ASP A 407 12.69 -4.24 15.86
C ASP A 407 13.11 -5.70 16.07
N SER A 408 14.38 -5.98 15.78
CA SER A 408 14.93 -7.33 15.76
C SER A 408 15.52 -7.76 17.12
N ASP A 409 15.38 -6.92 18.15
CA ASP A 409 16.02 -7.19 19.43
C ASP A 409 15.17 -8.15 20.28
N SER A 410 15.41 -8.20 21.59
CA SER A 410 14.63 -9.05 22.50
C SER A 410 14.33 -8.30 23.80
N ALA A 411 14.48 -6.98 23.75
CA ALA A 411 14.42 -6.08 24.88
C ALA A 411 13.08 -5.32 24.81
N VAL A 412 12.20 -5.63 25.75
CA VAL A 412 10.90 -4.95 25.88
C VAL A 412 11.08 -3.44 25.84
N THR A 413 10.47 -2.76 24.86
CA THR A 413 10.48 -1.29 24.79
C THR A 413 9.78 -0.72 26.00
N ILE A 414 10.42 0.24 26.67
CA ILE A 414 9.82 0.96 27.80
C ILE A 414 9.77 2.44 27.47
N TYR A 415 8.56 2.99 27.40
CA TYR A 415 8.33 4.43 27.22
C TYR A 415 7.77 5.06 28.50
N ASP A 416 8.37 6.15 28.95
CA ASP A 416 7.95 6.93 30.13
C ASP A 416 7.46 8.30 29.68
N ASP A 417 6.14 8.53 29.71
CA ASP A 417 5.55 9.81 29.30
C ASP A 417 5.63 10.90 30.41
N GLY A 418 6.35 10.60 31.50
CA GLY A 418 6.49 11.42 32.70
C GLY A 418 5.38 11.21 33.73
N ILE A 419 4.33 10.47 33.39
CA ILE A 419 3.20 10.13 34.28
C ILE A 419 3.13 8.62 34.48
N ASN A 420 3.24 7.87 33.39
CA ASN A 420 3.03 6.42 33.29
C ASN A 420 4.18 5.77 32.52
N LYS A 421 4.34 4.46 32.74
CA LYS A 421 5.27 3.64 31.96
C LYS A 421 4.49 2.64 31.13
N TYR A 422 4.87 2.56 29.87
CA TYR A 422 4.34 1.64 28.88
C TYR A 422 5.42 0.61 28.57
N TYR A 423 5.03 -0.65 28.51
CA TYR A 423 5.93 -1.77 28.26
C TYR A 423 5.47 -2.42 26.96
N GLY A 424 6.36 -2.58 25.99
CA GLY A 424 6.08 -3.31 24.77
C GLY A 424 5.92 -4.81 25.01
N ILE A 425 5.96 -5.60 23.93
CA ILE A 425 5.71 -7.04 23.96
C ILE A 425 6.82 -7.73 23.19
N GLU A 426 7.57 -8.55 23.93
CA GLU A 426 8.63 -9.40 23.40
C GLU A 426 8.39 -10.87 23.77
N ARG A 427 9.09 -11.81 23.10
CA ARG A 427 9.02 -13.26 23.39
C ARG A 427 9.56 -13.61 24.78
N THR A 428 8.78 -13.31 25.81
CA THR A 428 9.19 -13.37 27.21
C THR A 428 8.09 -14.01 28.08
N PRO A 429 8.43 -14.82 29.10
CA PRO A 429 7.43 -15.31 30.03
C PRO A 429 6.88 -14.18 30.90
N TYR A 430 5.66 -14.35 31.36
CA TYR A 430 4.96 -13.39 32.21
C TYR A 430 4.70 -13.98 33.59
N ILE A 431 4.84 -13.17 34.63
CA ILE A 431 4.30 -13.44 35.98
C ILE A 431 2.78 -13.59 35.85
N ASN A 432 2.31 -14.80 36.09
CA ASN A 432 0.96 -15.23 35.75
C ASN A 432 0.09 -15.48 37.00
N GLU A 433 0.70 -16.05 38.05
CA GLU A 433 0.03 -16.37 39.30
C GLU A 433 0.95 -16.07 40.50
N VAL A 434 0.38 -15.56 41.60
CA VAL A 434 1.10 -15.29 42.85
C VAL A 434 0.26 -15.73 44.05
N GLU A 435 0.86 -16.55 44.91
CA GLU A 435 0.37 -16.85 46.27
C GLU A 435 1.32 -16.24 47.30
N ALA A 436 0.79 -15.29 48.09
CA ALA A 436 1.56 -14.58 49.09
C ALA A 436 1.06 -14.78 50.53
N GLU A 437 -0.03 -15.51 50.74
CA GLU A 437 -0.62 -15.78 52.05
C GLU A 437 -1.21 -17.20 52.16
N VAL A 438 -0.46 -18.08 52.83
CA VAL A 438 -0.93 -19.43 53.14
C VAL A 438 -1.60 -19.49 54.51
N ASN A 439 -2.87 -19.90 54.55
CA ASN A 439 -3.64 -19.97 55.79
C ASN A 439 -3.08 -21.07 56.73
N ALA A 440 -2.48 -20.64 57.85
CA ALA A 440 -1.84 -21.49 58.86
C ALA A 440 -0.80 -22.46 58.26
N ALA A 441 0.36 -21.88 57.94
CA ALA A 441 1.62 -22.55 57.65
C ALA A 441 1.83 -23.88 58.40
N VAL A 442 2.49 -24.81 57.69
CA VAL A 442 3.21 -26.03 58.13
C VAL A 442 2.47 -27.34 58.44
N ALA A 443 1.13 -27.44 58.34
CA ALA A 443 0.46 -28.74 58.56
C ALA A 443 -0.05 -29.45 57.28
N SER A 444 -0.20 -28.73 56.17
CA SER A 444 -1.00 -29.19 55.02
C SER A 444 -0.30 -29.11 53.66
N GLY A 445 1.04 -28.95 53.60
CA GLY A 445 1.80 -28.94 52.34
C GLY A 445 1.40 -27.84 51.35
N MET A 446 1.11 -26.63 51.84
CA MET A 446 0.84 -25.41 51.07
C MET A 446 1.95 -24.40 51.34
N GLY A 447 2.57 -23.86 50.29
CA GLY A 447 3.63 -22.85 50.35
C GLY A 447 3.31 -21.61 49.50
N LYS A 448 4.15 -20.57 49.64
CA LYS A 448 4.04 -19.36 48.81
C LYS A 448 4.73 -19.62 47.48
N PHE A 449 4.28 -18.93 46.43
CA PHE A 449 4.87 -19.10 45.11
C PHE A 449 4.65 -17.93 44.17
N ILE A 450 5.47 -17.93 43.12
CA ILE A 450 5.30 -17.14 41.91
C ILE A 450 5.32 -18.11 40.74
N GLU A 451 4.35 -17.99 39.85
CA GLU A 451 4.30 -18.73 38.60
C GLU A 451 4.61 -17.81 37.42
N LEU A 452 5.41 -18.34 36.49
CA LEU A 452 5.60 -17.77 35.17
C LEU A 452 4.86 -18.59 34.13
N PHE A 453 4.29 -17.93 33.13
CA PHE A 453 3.66 -18.55 31.97
C PHE A 453 4.40 -18.15 30.70
N ASN A 454 4.71 -19.14 29.85
CA ASN A 454 5.19 -18.94 28.50
C ASN A 454 4.03 -19.10 27.50
N PRO A 455 3.43 -18.02 26.98
CA PRO A 455 2.32 -18.11 26.04
C PRO A 455 2.75 -18.48 24.60
N TYR A 456 4.05 -18.51 24.32
CA TYR A 456 4.59 -18.68 22.97
C TYR A 456 4.70 -20.16 22.58
N ASP A 457 4.85 -20.39 21.28
CA ASP A 457 5.02 -21.68 20.59
C ASP A 457 6.42 -22.31 20.76
N THR A 458 7.34 -21.56 21.37
CA THR A 458 8.76 -21.88 21.49
C THR A 458 9.17 -21.89 22.95
N ALA A 459 10.11 -22.76 23.30
CA ALA A 459 10.61 -22.86 24.67
C ALA A 459 11.52 -21.68 25.02
N ILE A 460 11.32 -21.05 26.18
CA ILE A 460 12.11 -19.90 26.62
C ILE A 460 13.06 -20.31 27.74
N SER A 461 14.36 -20.04 27.56
CA SER A 461 15.32 -20.20 28.64
C SER A 461 15.29 -18.99 29.58
N ILE A 462 14.97 -19.26 30.85
CA ILE A 462 14.93 -18.24 31.92
C ILE A 462 16.22 -18.24 32.76
N THR A 463 17.28 -18.86 32.24
CA THR A 463 18.54 -18.97 32.99
C THR A 463 19.19 -17.60 33.18
N ASN A 464 19.49 -17.25 34.43
CA ASN A 464 20.01 -15.93 34.85
C ASN A 464 18.99 -14.79 34.83
N TRP A 465 17.73 -15.06 34.51
CA TRP A 465 16.67 -14.08 34.71
C TRP A 465 16.46 -13.85 36.21
N THR A 466 15.81 -12.75 36.57
CA THR A 466 15.60 -12.39 37.97
C THR A 466 14.19 -11.92 38.24
N ILE A 467 13.68 -12.27 39.43
CA ILE A 467 12.45 -11.69 39.99
C ILE A 467 12.84 -10.97 41.27
N THR A 468 12.50 -9.68 41.36
CA THR A 468 12.77 -8.87 42.56
C THR A 468 11.47 -8.21 43.03
N GLY A 469 11.16 -8.31 44.32
CA GLY A 469 10.05 -7.59 44.94
C GLY A 469 10.50 -6.29 45.61
N THR A 470 9.54 -5.43 45.95
CA THR A 470 9.81 -4.26 46.80
C THR A 470 10.37 -4.68 48.17
N SER A 471 9.86 -5.78 48.72
CA SER A 471 10.27 -6.38 49.99
C SER A 471 10.95 -7.74 49.79
N MET A 472 10.50 -8.52 48.81
CA MET A 472 11.11 -9.81 48.46
C MET A 472 12.51 -9.59 47.85
N PRO A 473 13.57 -10.20 48.41
CA PRO A 473 14.90 -10.16 47.79
C PRO A 473 14.91 -10.80 46.41
N THR A 474 15.93 -10.48 45.61
CA THR A 474 16.08 -11.04 44.26
C THR A 474 16.18 -12.56 44.28
N VAL A 475 15.33 -13.20 43.48
CA VAL A 475 15.38 -14.61 43.12
C VAL A 475 16.02 -14.72 41.73
N THR A 476 17.04 -15.56 41.59
CA THR A 476 17.65 -15.87 40.28
C THR A 476 16.98 -17.12 39.71
N LEU A 477 16.49 -17.01 38.49
CA LEU A 477 15.78 -18.07 37.79
C LEU A 477 16.75 -18.99 37.04
N SER A 478 16.31 -20.23 36.85
CA SER A 478 17.09 -21.26 36.14
C SER A 478 16.16 -22.22 35.40
N GLY A 479 16.66 -22.79 34.30
CA GLY A 479 15.93 -23.75 33.50
C GLY A 479 15.31 -23.16 32.23
N THR A 480 14.29 -23.85 31.74
CA THR A 480 13.59 -23.56 30.50
C THR A 480 12.10 -23.83 30.72
N ILE A 481 11.25 -22.92 30.25
CA ILE A 481 9.80 -23.10 30.20
C ILE A 481 9.47 -23.58 28.80
N ASN A 482 8.77 -24.72 28.66
CA ASN A 482 8.38 -25.20 27.33
C ASN A 482 7.33 -24.27 26.70
N ALA A 483 7.04 -24.48 25.42
CA ALA A 483 5.97 -23.77 24.73
C ALA A 483 4.62 -23.98 25.42
N GLN A 484 3.85 -22.90 25.63
CA GLN A 484 2.53 -22.92 26.26
C GLN A 484 2.51 -23.64 27.62
N ASP A 485 3.59 -23.50 28.39
CA ASP A 485 3.84 -24.20 29.65
C ASP A 485 4.09 -23.22 30.80
N TYR A 486 4.02 -23.74 32.03
CA TYR A 486 4.13 -22.98 33.27
C TYR A 486 5.44 -23.30 33.99
N HIS A 487 5.90 -22.38 34.84
CA HIS A 487 7.07 -22.58 35.68
C HIS A 487 6.85 -22.03 37.07
N VAL A 488 6.85 -22.93 38.06
CA VAL A 488 6.49 -22.62 39.44
C VAL A 488 7.75 -22.46 40.29
N ILE A 489 7.90 -21.27 40.88
CA ILE A 489 8.94 -20.97 41.87
C ILE A 489 8.30 -20.88 43.25
N ALA A 490 8.61 -21.85 44.10
CA ALA A 490 8.03 -21.96 45.44
C ALA A 490 9.06 -21.72 46.55
N ASP A 491 8.58 -21.54 47.77
CA ASP A 491 9.43 -21.36 48.94
C ASP A 491 10.12 -22.65 49.41
N ASP A 492 9.47 -23.81 49.24
CA ASP A 492 10.04 -25.13 49.49
C ASP A 492 9.48 -26.23 48.57
N SER A 493 10.14 -27.40 48.55
CA SER A 493 9.74 -28.54 47.71
C SER A 493 8.44 -29.22 48.15
N ALA A 494 7.94 -28.87 49.33
CA ALA A 494 6.74 -29.42 49.95
C ALA A 494 5.53 -28.46 49.86
N ALA A 495 5.69 -27.33 49.18
CA ALA A 495 4.66 -26.31 48.97
C ALA A 495 3.38 -26.83 48.28
N TYR A 496 3.41 -28.05 47.70
CA TYR A 496 2.31 -28.63 46.91
C TYR A 496 2.05 -30.14 47.12
N VAL A 497 2.46 -30.74 48.24
CA VAL A 497 2.37 -32.22 48.39
C VAL A 497 0.93 -32.73 48.55
N THR A 498 -0.06 -31.85 48.64
CA THR A 498 -1.44 -32.20 49.05
C THR A 498 -2.55 -31.67 48.13
N PHE A 499 -2.20 -30.83 47.15
CA PHE A 499 -3.07 -30.37 46.06
C PHE A 499 -2.38 -30.75 44.76
N ALA A 500 -3.12 -31.34 43.83
CA ALA A 500 -2.52 -32.13 42.76
C ALA A 500 -1.96 -31.26 41.63
N TYR A 501 -0.74 -30.72 41.78
CA TYR A 501 0.11 -30.35 40.64
C TYR A 501 0.41 -31.62 39.85
N GLU A 502 -0.10 -31.78 38.62
CA GLU A 502 0.11 -32.95 37.75
C GLU A 502 0.06 -34.34 38.48
N GLY A 503 -0.73 -34.49 39.54
CA GLY A 503 -0.74 -35.72 40.35
C GLY A 503 0.36 -35.88 41.42
N GLY A 504 0.95 -34.79 41.91
CA GLY A 504 1.85 -34.73 43.08
C GLY A 504 3.33 -34.46 42.78
N THR A 505 3.65 -33.74 41.70
CA THR A 505 5.04 -33.38 41.34
C THR A 505 5.53 -32.11 42.10
N PRO A 506 6.84 -32.00 42.42
CA PRO A 506 7.40 -30.82 43.09
C PRO A 506 7.43 -29.57 42.19
N PRO A 507 7.56 -28.36 42.78
CA PRO A 507 7.76 -27.13 42.00
C PRO A 507 9.06 -27.19 41.18
N ASP A 508 9.08 -26.50 40.05
CA ASP A 508 10.22 -26.47 39.13
C ASP A 508 11.48 -25.87 39.74
N GLN A 509 11.30 -24.83 40.56
CA GLN A 509 12.37 -24.19 41.31
C GLN A 509 11.94 -23.93 42.76
N THR A 510 12.90 -23.98 43.69
CA THR A 510 12.69 -23.58 45.09
C THR A 510 13.64 -22.45 45.47
N ASP A 511 13.12 -21.41 46.12
CA ASP A 511 13.89 -20.31 46.68
C ASP A 511 13.25 -19.77 47.96
N LEU A 512 14.01 -19.76 49.06
CA LEU A 512 13.52 -19.31 50.37
C LEU A 512 13.09 -17.84 50.39
N ASN A 513 13.56 -17.01 49.46
CA ASN A 513 13.16 -15.60 49.38
C ASN A 513 11.67 -15.45 49.09
N ILE A 514 11.02 -16.43 48.45
CA ILE A 514 9.57 -16.43 48.17
C ILE A 514 8.73 -16.30 49.46
N ASN A 515 9.24 -16.77 50.60
CA ASN A 515 8.59 -16.57 51.90
C ASN A 515 8.38 -15.09 52.28
N MET A 516 9.16 -14.19 51.69
CA MET A 516 9.15 -12.75 51.96
C MET A 516 8.06 -11.99 51.18
N LEU A 517 7.31 -12.67 50.29
CA LEU A 517 6.14 -12.08 49.63
C LEU A 517 5.14 -11.56 50.65
N THR A 518 4.60 -10.36 50.39
CA THR A 518 3.69 -9.70 51.33
C THR A 518 2.21 -9.97 51.03
N PRO A 519 1.38 -10.27 52.04
CA PRO A 519 -0.06 -10.47 51.85
C PRO A 519 -0.81 -9.21 51.38
N ALA A 520 -0.24 -8.02 51.64
CA ALA A 520 -0.82 -6.76 51.19
C ALA A 520 -0.63 -6.49 49.68
N GLY A 521 0.19 -7.30 49.01
CA GLY A 521 0.67 -7.01 47.66
C GLY A 521 1.97 -6.21 47.68
N GLU A 522 2.82 -6.49 46.70
CA GLU A 522 4.00 -5.67 46.41
C GLU A 522 4.26 -5.64 44.89
N VAL A 523 5.16 -4.74 44.47
CA VAL A 523 5.61 -4.69 43.08
C VAL A 523 6.66 -5.78 42.87
N LEU A 524 6.43 -6.63 41.88
CA LEU A 524 7.39 -7.58 41.35
C LEU A 524 7.95 -7.03 40.03
N THR A 525 9.26 -7.16 39.87
CA THR A 525 9.97 -6.84 38.63
C THR A 525 10.62 -8.12 38.12
N LEU A 526 10.16 -8.59 36.96
CA LEU A 526 10.80 -9.64 36.17
C LEU A 526 11.77 -8.96 35.20
N ALA A 527 13.00 -9.44 35.20
CA ALA A 527 14.07 -8.91 34.36
C ALA A 527 14.89 -10.05 33.75
N ASP A 528 15.19 -9.92 32.46
CA ASP A 528 16.10 -10.79 31.74
C ASP A 528 17.53 -10.19 31.76
N THR A 529 18.40 -10.63 30.86
CA THR A 529 19.74 -10.06 30.72
C THR A 529 19.77 -8.68 30.06
N SER A 530 18.71 -8.33 29.33
CA SER A 530 18.60 -7.10 28.52
C SER A 530 17.97 -5.96 29.31
N GLY A 531 17.07 -6.25 30.26
CA GLY A 531 16.44 -5.23 31.08
C GLY A 531 15.21 -5.72 31.84
N THR A 532 14.28 -4.80 32.07
CA THR A 532 12.99 -5.14 32.71
C THR A 532 12.04 -5.66 31.66
N VAL A 533 11.49 -6.85 31.88
CA VAL A 533 10.49 -7.48 31.02
C VAL A 533 9.08 -7.13 31.48
N GLN A 534 8.84 -7.22 32.79
CA GLN A 534 7.52 -6.95 33.38
C GLN A 534 7.69 -6.30 34.74
N LYS A 535 6.82 -5.33 35.03
CA LYS A 535 6.76 -4.69 36.34
C LYS A 535 5.33 -4.55 36.82
N THR A 536 4.95 -5.37 37.79
CA THR A 536 3.54 -5.60 38.12
C THR A 536 3.31 -5.64 39.62
N HIS A 537 2.13 -5.24 40.08
CA HIS A 537 1.74 -5.32 41.48
C HIS A 537 0.59 -6.31 41.62
N TYR A 538 0.85 -7.48 42.21
CA TYR A 538 -0.13 -8.58 42.24
C TYR A 538 -1.37 -8.29 43.10
N GLY A 539 -1.31 -7.28 43.98
CA GLY A 539 -2.44 -6.83 44.79
C GLY A 539 -2.58 -7.61 46.09
N GLN A 540 -3.64 -7.34 46.84
CA GLN A 540 -3.85 -7.96 48.15
C GLN A 540 -4.17 -9.46 47.98
N ALA A 541 -3.35 -10.32 48.57
CA ALA A 541 -3.57 -11.76 48.61
C ALA A 541 -4.82 -12.09 49.42
N ASP A 542 -5.49 -13.19 49.06
CA ASP A 542 -6.60 -13.72 49.84
C ASP A 542 -6.06 -14.51 51.04
N THR A 543 -6.88 -14.67 52.07
CA THR A 543 -6.57 -15.48 53.26
C THR A 543 -7.13 -16.90 53.16
N THR A 544 -7.58 -17.30 51.97
CA THR A 544 -8.16 -18.62 51.68
C THR A 544 -7.24 -19.40 50.73
N THR A 545 -7.74 -20.43 50.03
CA THR A 545 -6.97 -21.22 49.04
C THR A 545 -6.98 -20.55 47.66
N ASN A 546 -7.03 -19.22 47.62
CA ASN A 546 -7.17 -18.44 46.41
C ASN A 546 -5.91 -17.61 46.19
N THR A 547 -5.49 -17.54 44.95
CA THR A 547 -4.27 -16.84 44.53
C THR A 547 -4.62 -15.60 43.74
N ARG A 548 -3.59 -14.83 43.38
CA ARG A 548 -3.70 -13.69 42.48
C ARG A 548 -3.33 -14.18 41.09
N GLN A 549 -4.22 -13.98 40.11
CA GLN A 549 -4.04 -14.46 38.74
C GLN A 549 -4.35 -13.35 37.72
N VAL A 550 -3.66 -13.38 36.59
CA VAL A 550 -3.94 -12.53 35.44
C VAL A 550 -4.77 -13.27 34.39
N ASN A 551 -5.69 -12.55 33.75
CA ASN A 551 -6.45 -13.06 32.61
C ASN A 551 -5.63 -12.98 31.31
N ASP A 552 -5.19 -11.76 30.95
CA ASP A 552 -4.25 -11.55 29.84
C ASP A 552 -2.86 -11.29 30.45
N PRO A 553 -1.86 -12.14 30.18
CA PRO A 553 -0.49 -11.95 30.63
C PRO A 553 0.21 -10.69 30.10
N ARG A 554 -0.24 -10.12 28.98
CA ARG A 554 0.38 -8.93 28.37
C ARG A 554 0.05 -7.64 29.13
N PRO A 555 0.85 -6.57 28.96
CA PRO A 555 0.54 -5.27 29.52
C PRO A 555 -0.83 -4.76 29.03
N THR A 556 -1.72 -4.44 29.96
CA THR A 556 -3.03 -3.88 29.66
C THR A 556 -3.18 -2.39 30.07
N PRO A 557 -3.53 -1.49 29.14
CA PRO A 557 -3.79 -0.11 29.39
C PRO A 557 -5.13 -0.02 30.12
N LEU A 558 -5.29 1.12 30.76
CA LEU A 558 -6.22 1.45 31.84
C LEU A 558 -7.70 1.48 31.51
N THR A 559 -8.17 0.53 30.75
CA THR A 559 -9.51 0.50 30.21
C THR A 559 -10.08 -0.88 30.34
N ASP A 560 -11.35 -0.96 30.76
CA ASP A 560 -12.08 -2.21 30.58
C ASP A 560 -12.34 -2.48 29.09
N THR A 561 -12.96 -3.64 28.80
CA THR A 561 -13.33 -4.09 27.46
C THR A 561 -14.14 -3.07 26.66
N ASP A 562 -14.83 -2.16 27.35
CA ASP A 562 -15.71 -1.15 26.76
C ASP A 562 -14.98 0.20 26.57
N GLY A 563 -13.68 0.27 26.85
CA GLY A 563 -12.91 1.50 26.79
C GLY A 563 -13.15 2.45 27.98
N THR A 564 -13.74 1.96 29.07
CA THR A 564 -14.03 2.77 30.27
C THR A 564 -12.75 2.89 31.11
N PRO A 565 -12.30 4.10 31.47
CA PRO A 565 -11.09 4.29 32.25
C PRO A 565 -11.24 3.69 33.66
N ASN A 566 -10.54 2.60 33.96
CA ASN A 566 -10.37 2.10 35.31
C ASN A 566 -8.88 2.10 35.63
N VAL A 567 -8.46 3.27 36.11
CA VAL A 567 -7.22 3.93 35.71
C VAL A 567 -6.17 3.93 36.82
N ASP A 568 -5.37 2.87 36.89
CA ASP A 568 -4.07 2.93 37.57
C ASP A 568 -2.91 2.48 36.66
N ALA A 569 -2.35 3.39 35.85
CA ALA A 569 -1.25 3.08 34.91
C ALA A 569 0.08 2.90 35.61
N SER A 570 0.12 3.05 36.93
CA SER A 570 1.24 2.53 37.70
C SER A 570 1.21 1.00 37.78
N MET A 571 0.11 0.34 37.40
CA MET A 571 -0.11 -1.11 37.46
C MET A 571 -0.84 -1.64 36.20
N PRO A 572 -0.15 -1.80 35.05
CA PRO A 572 -0.81 -2.14 33.78
C PRO A 572 -1.26 -3.62 33.67
N TRP A 573 -1.02 -4.47 34.66
CA TRP A 573 -1.54 -5.84 34.66
C TRP A 573 -2.75 -5.97 35.57
N ARG A 574 -3.83 -6.56 35.05
CA ARG A 574 -5.09 -6.68 35.78
C ARG A 574 -5.18 -8.01 36.53
N TRP A 575 -4.86 -7.96 37.83
CA TRP A 575 -4.92 -9.11 38.73
C TRP A 575 -6.31 -9.33 39.34
N THR A 576 -6.76 -10.58 39.34
CA THR A 576 -7.99 -11.05 39.98
C THR A 576 -7.68 -12.10 41.06
N THR A 577 -8.65 -12.38 41.93
CA THR A 577 -8.54 -13.45 42.93
C THR A 577 -9.39 -14.62 42.51
N THR A 578 -8.79 -15.79 42.37
CA THR A 578 -9.42 -17.04 41.91
C THR A 578 -8.85 -18.23 42.68
N SER A 579 -9.42 -19.42 42.49
CA SER A 579 -8.86 -20.62 43.11
C SER A 579 -7.46 -20.87 42.56
N GLU A 580 -6.56 -21.34 43.40
CA GLU A 580 -5.20 -21.73 43.03
C GLU A 580 -5.16 -22.68 41.82
N THR A 581 -4.22 -22.45 40.91
CA THR A 581 -4.00 -23.25 39.69
C THR A 581 -2.52 -23.40 39.36
N ALA A 582 -1.65 -23.56 40.36
CA ALA A 582 -0.21 -23.61 40.11
C ALA A 582 0.15 -24.78 39.17
N GLY A 583 0.92 -24.47 38.13
CA GLY A 583 1.30 -25.41 37.08
C GLY A 583 0.21 -25.71 36.07
N GLU A 584 -0.94 -25.03 36.15
CA GLU A 584 -2.10 -25.26 35.30
C GLU A 584 -2.65 -23.92 34.79
N GLU A 585 -3.63 -24.00 33.88
CA GLU A 585 -4.28 -22.82 33.37
C GLU A 585 -5.01 -22.04 34.47
N ASN A 586 -4.75 -20.74 34.53
CA ASN A 586 -5.42 -19.81 35.44
C ASN A 586 -6.94 -19.94 35.36
N GLY A 587 -7.60 -20.03 36.52
CA GLY A 587 -9.06 -20.00 36.60
C GLY A 587 -9.70 -18.70 36.11
N SER A 588 -8.89 -17.63 35.93
CA SER A 588 -9.30 -16.36 35.34
C SER A 588 -8.96 -16.21 33.85
N PHE A 589 -8.34 -17.21 33.22
CA PHE A 589 -7.94 -17.21 31.83
C PHE A 589 -9.16 -17.29 30.90
N ASP A 590 -9.47 -16.18 30.25
CA ASP A 590 -10.59 -16.02 29.34
C ASP A 590 -10.18 -15.17 28.13
N PRO A 591 -9.66 -15.82 27.06
CA PRO A 591 -9.32 -15.16 25.81
C PRO A 591 -10.50 -14.50 25.09
N THR A 592 -11.74 -14.87 25.40
CA THR A 592 -12.91 -14.37 24.66
C THR A 592 -13.26 -12.91 24.98
N VAL A 593 -12.70 -12.39 26.07
CA VAL A 593 -13.00 -11.06 26.65
C VAL A 593 -12.80 -9.90 25.66
N GLY A 594 -11.80 -9.98 24.77
CA GLY A 594 -11.47 -8.89 23.85
C GLY A 594 -12.30 -8.84 22.56
N GLY A 595 -13.08 -9.88 22.26
CA GLY A 595 -13.98 -9.91 21.11
C GLY A 595 -13.30 -9.99 19.73
N ASP A 596 -12.02 -10.37 19.69
CA ASP A 596 -11.24 -10.58 18.46
C ASP A 596 -11.43 -12.00 17.87
N GLY A 597 -12.17 -12.87 18.56
CA GLY A 597 -12.43 -14.25 18.12
C GLY A 597 -11.44 -15.28 18.69
N TRP A 598 -10.74 -14.94 19.77
CA TRP A 598 -9.94 -15.90 20.53
C TRP A 598 -10.82 -16.84 21.32
N GLU A 599 -10.43 -18.10 21.34
CA GLU A 599 -11.12 -19.14 22.10
C GLU A 599 -10.10 -20.00 22.84
N ASN A 600 -10.53 -20.57 23.96
CA ASN A 600 -9.73 -21.49 24.75
C ASN A 600 -10.01 -22.98 24.45
N THR A 601 -11.23 -23.32 24.04
CA THR A 601 -11.66 -24.72 23.85
C THR A 601 -11.05 -25.38 22.62
N THR A 602 -10.90 -24.62 21.53
CA THR A 602 -10.09 -24.96 20.36
C THR A 602 -9.08 -23.83 20.26
N PRO A 603 -7.96 -23.90 20.99
CA PRO A 603 -7.17 -22.72 21.32
C PRO A 603 -6.74 -21.98 20.06
N THR A 604 -7.27 -20.78 19.88
CA THR A 604 -6.83 -19.82 18.85
C THR A 604 -6.08 -18.64 19.46
N TRP A 605 -6.14 -18.48 20.77
CA TRP A 605 -5.44 -17.45 21.52
C TRP A 605 -3.91 -17.48 21.39
N PRO A 606 -3.21 -18.62 21.15
CA PRO A 606 -1.75 -18.60 21.01
C PRO A 606 -1.27 -17.66 19.91
N PHE A 607 -2.03 -17.59 18.81
CA PHE A 607 -1.72 -16.68 17.73
C PHE A 607 -1.80 -15.20 18.15
N SER A 608 -2.55 -14.84 19.22
CA SER A 608 -2.61 -13.46 19.73
C SER A 608 -1.26 -12.97 20.23
N PHE A 609 -0.36 -13.88 20.61
CA PHE A 609 0.98 -13.58 21.10
C PHE A 609 2.03 -13.53 19.98
N LEU A 610 1.62 -13.28 18.73
CA LEU A 610 2.58 -13.08 17.65
C LEU A 610 3.52 -11.93 18.00
N VAL A 611 4.80 -12.26 18.14
CA VAL A 611 5.93 -11.35 18.27
C VAL A 611 6.86 -11.71 17.14
N ALA A 612 6.83 -10.87 16.12
CA ALA A 612 7.40 -11.19 14.81
C ALA A 612 8.90 -10.86 14.75
N ASN A 613 9.34 -9.80 15.44
CA ASN A 613 10.71 -9.26 15.42
C ASN A 613 11.23 -9.10 13.99
N ARG A 614 10.35 -8.59 13.12
CA ARG A 614 10.57 -8.38 11.69
C ARG A 614 9.75 -7.19 11.22
N ILE A 615 10.13 -6.63 10.09
CA ILE A 615 9.40 -5.50 9.54
C ILE A 615 7.99 -5.85 9.11
N PHE A 616 7.11 -4.85 9.02
CA PHE A 616 5.81 -5.03 8.41
C PHE A 616 5.97 -5.31 6.92
N SER A 617 5.42 -6.41 6.43
CA SER A 617 5.33 -6.64 4.98
C SER A 617 4.24 -5.78 4.35
N ASN A 618 3.18 -5.46 5.09
CA ASN A 618 2.13 -4.54 4.60
C ASN A 618 1.38 -3.80 5.70
N LYS A 619 0.64 -2.75 5.32
CA LYS A 619 -0.14 -1.90 6.24
C LYS A 619 -1.12 -2.70 7.11
N GLY A 620 -1.62 -3.84 6.63
CA GLY A 620 -2.51 -4.73 7.37
C GLY A 620 -1.86 -5.45 8.55
N TYR A 621 -0.52 -5.54 8.64
CA TYR A 621 0.18 -6.13 9.79
C TYR A 621 -0.03 -5.33 11.09
N VAL A 622 -0.45 -4.06 11.00
CA VAL A 622 -0.90 -3.30 12.17
C VAL A 622 -1.98 -4.06 12.95
N GLY A 623 -2.76 -4.91 12.28
CA GLY A 623 -3.78 -5.75 12.89
C GLY A 623 -3.24 -6.66 14.00
N PHE A 624 -2.00 -7.12 13.91
CA PHE A 624 -1.38 -7.99 14.93
C PHE A 624 -1.01 -7.25 16.22
N ILE A 625 -0.90 -5.92 16.17
CA ILE A 625 -0.43 -5.15 17.31
C ILE A 625 -1.48 -5.17 18.40
N HIS A 626 -1.11 -5.72 19.56
CA HIS A 626 -1.94 -5.69 20.75
C HIS A 626 -2.26 -4.24 21.12
N THR A 627 -3.53 -3.88 21.25
CA THR A 627 -3.95 -2.53 21.71
C THR A 627 -3.60 -2.27 23.15
N GLY A 628 -3.22 -3.35 23.84
CA GLY A 628 -3.16 -3.40 25.26
C GLY A 628 -4.47 -3.87 25.90
N ARG A 629 -5.65 -3.64 25.33
CA ARG A 629 -6.87 -4.09 26.03
C ARG A 629 -6.90 -5.62 26.08
N GLN A 630 -7.46 -6.18 27.15
CA GLN A 630 -7.48 -7.64 27.39
C GLN A 630 -7.92 -8.38 26.13
N TRP A 631 -7.03 -9.19 25.58
CA TRP A 631 -7.28 -10.02 24.41
C TRP A 631 -7.74 -9.23 23.18
N SER A 632 -7.29 -7.98 23.03
CA SER A 632 -7.64 -7.10 21.91
C SER A 632 -6.40 -6.57 21.20
N SER A 633 -6.45 -6.66 19.88
CA SER A 633 -5.45 -6.15 18.95
C SER A 633 -6.09 -5.08 18.06
N PHE A 634 -5.28 -4.34 17.32
CA PHE A 634 -5.79 -3.33 16.41
C PHE A 634 -6.74 -4.00 15.42
N LYS A 635 -8.00 -3.59 15.36
CA LYS A 635 -9.01 -4.25 14.51
C LYS A 635 -8.89 -3.76 13.08
N VAL A 636 -8.56 -4.64 12.15
CA VAL A 636 -8.61 -4.42 10.70
C VAL A 636 -9.82 -5.16 10.15
N ASP A 637 -10.99 -4.92 10.76
CA ASP A 637 -12.24 -5.58 10.41
C ASP A 637 -13.35 -4.58 10.03
N GLN A 638 -14.59 -5.04 9.79
CA GLN A 638 -15.69 -4.16 9.39
C GLN A 638 -16.00 -3.04 10.40
N PHE A 639 -15.43 -3.12 11.60
CA PHE A 639 -15.45 -2.12 12.65
C PHE A 639 -14.05 -1.59 12.92
N ILE A 640 -13.22 -1.39 11.87
CA ILE A 640 -11.90 -0.75 12.02
C ILE A 640 -12.13 0.44 12.93
N THR A 641 -11.55 0.39 14.11
CA THR A 641 -11.86 1.38 15.14
C THR A 641 -11.23 2.72 14.75
N TYR A 642 -10.23 2.69 13.85
CA TYR A 642 -9.43 3.81 13.38
C TYR A 642 -9.00 3.67 11.89
N PRO A 643 -9.95 3.68 10.92
CA PRO A 643 -9.65 3.40 9.50
C PRO A 643 -8.67 4.38 8.87
N ASN A 644 -8.62 5.61 9.39
CA ASN A 644 -7.76 6.66 8.86
C ASN A 644 -6.30 6.50 9.31
N VAL A 645 -5.98 5.64 10.29
CA VAL A 645 -4.59 5.36 10.69
C VAL A 645 -3.74 4.91 9.50
N LEU A 646 -4.34 4.17 8.57
CA LEU A 646 -3.66 3.68 7.37
C LEU A 646 -3.35 4.79 6.34
N GLU A 647 -3.95 5.97 6.47
CA GLU A 647 -3.65 7.16 5.64
C GLU A 647 -2.37 7.86 6.09
N TYR A 648 -1.87 7.62 7.30
CA TYR A 648 -0.71 8.34 7.84
C TYR A 648 0.53 7.45 8.01
N LEU A 649 0.40 6.14 7.74
CA LEU A 649 1.47 5.15 7.83
C LEU A 649 1.80 4.59 6.46
N THR A 650 3.08 4.36 6.17
CA THR A 650 3.53 3.57 5.03
C THR A 650 4.51 2.49 5.48
N ILE A 651 4.76 1.55 4.57
CA ILE A 651 5.65 0.40 4.76
C ILE A 651 6.85 0.52 3.82
N SER A 652 6.58 0.92 2.58
CA SER A 652 7.58 1.34 1.60
C SER A 652 7.63 2.86 1.54
N ASP A 653 8.82 3.43 1.44
CA ASP A 653 9.03 4.86 1.22
C ASP A 653 10.15 5.05 0.19
N PRO A 654 9.78 5.33 -1.07
CA PRO A 654 10.72 5.59 -2.16
C PRO A 654 11.71 6.73 -1.88
N SER A 655 11.46 7.60 -0.90
CA SER A 655 12.41 8.67 -0.60
C SER A 655 13.55 8.28 0.32
N MET A 656 13.57 7.03 0.76
CA MET A 656 14.54 6.50 1.70
C MET A 656 14.91 5.05 1.38
N ASP A 657 14.81 4.64 0.11
CA ASP A 657 15.13 3.29 -0.35
C ASP A 657 16.46 3.21 -1.11
N GLY A 658 17.09 4.34 -1.43
CA GLY A 658 18.36 4.40 -2.17
C GLY A 658 18.22 4.15 -3.67
N ILE A 659 17.00 4.07 -4.21
CA ILE A 659 16.69 3.79 -5.62
C ILE A 659 16.31 5.08 -6.33
N ASP A 660 16.82 5.28 -7.55
CA ASP A 660 16.40 6.39 -8.42
C ASP A 660 14.99 6.13 -9.01
N ASN A 661 13.91 6.22 -8.22
CA ASN A 661 12.55 5.81 -8.64
C ASN A 661 11.95 6.74 -9.71
N ASP A 662 12.63 7.82 -10.02
CA ASP A 662 12.13 8.98 -10.74
C ASP A 662 12.96 9.25 -12.01
N GLY A 663 14.19 8.75 -12.04
CA GLY A 663 15.11 8.63 -13.16
C GLY A 663 15.94 9.88 -13.43
N ASP A 664 15.98 10.84 -12.51
CA ASP A 664 16.68 12.10 -12.68
C ASP A 664 18.17 12.07 -12.28
N GLY A 665 18.59 10.98 -11.63
CA GLY A 665 19.98 10.67 -11.26
C GLY A 665 20.42 11.14 -9.88
N ASP A 666 19.54 11.74 -9.09
CA ASP A 666 19.72 11.96 -7.65
C ASP A 666 18.81 10.96 -6.88
N SER A 667 19.11 10.65 -5.62
CA SER A 667 18.28 9.73 -4.81
C SER A 667 18.11 10.17 -3.35
N ASP A 668 17.03 9.73 -2.72
CA ASP A 668 16.64 9.99 -1.32
C ASP A 668 16.79 11.47 -0.91
N SER A 669 17.51 11.74 0.19
CA SER A 669 17.83 13.08 0.69
C SER A 669 18.61 13.97 -0.28
N SER A 670 19.24 13.39 -1.32
CA SER A 670 19.90 14.15 -2.38
C SER A 670 18.91 14.64 -3.44
N ASP A 671 17.80 13.93 -3.61
CA ASP A 671 16.66 14.38 -4.40
C ASP A 671 15.80 15.36 -3.58
N THR A 672 15.92 16.64 -3.94
CA THR A 672 15.19 17.73 -3.29
C THR A 672 13.90 18.11 -4.02
N GLY A 673 13.60 17.49 -5.17
CA GLY A 673 12.50 17.90 -6.05
C GLY A 673 12.72 19.26 -6.72
N SER A 674 13.94 19.79 -6.67
CA SER A 674 14.27 21.18 -7.05
C SER A 674 15.69 21.35 -7.57
N GLN A 675 16.44 20.26 -7.69
CA GLN A 675 17.81 20.24 -8.20
C GLN A 675 17.85 20.51 -9.71
N SER A 676 19.04 20.82 -10.22
CA SER A 676 19.21 21.25 -11.60
C SER A 676 19.18 20.06 -12.57
N GLY A 677 18.04 19.80 -13.19
CA GLY A 677 17.88 18.69 -14.14
C GLY A 677 16.65 17.85 -13.83
N ASP A 678 16.21 17.92 -12.58
CA ASP A 678 14.97 17.37 -12.08
C ASP A 678 13.77 17.94 -12.85
N ILE A 679 13.04 17.01 -13.46
CA ILE A 679 11.77 17.26 -14.13
C ILE A 679 10.65 16.42 -13.52
N HIS A 680 10.97 15.59 -12.53
CA HIS A 680 10.23 14.44 -12.06
C HIS A 680 9.80 14.55 -10.59
N GLY A 681 10.24 15.61 -9.90
CA GLY A 681 9.85 15.95 -8.53
C GLY A 681 10.73 15.23 -7.53
N LYS A 682 10.18 15.02 -6.33
CA LYS A 682 10.81 14.14 -5.34
C LYS A 682 10.41 12.69 -5.59
N GLU A 683 11.28 11.77 -5.22
CA GLU A 683 11.11 10.31 -5.15
C GLU A 683 10.08 9.88 -4.11
N TYR A 684 8.80 10.07 -4.44
CA TYR A 684 7.71 9.63 -3.57
C TYR A 684 6.77 8.65 -4.28
N ARG A 685 7.16 8.11 -5.44
CA ARG A 685 6.23 7.40 -6.33
C ARG A 685 6.34 5.88 -6.19
N ILE A 686 5.22 5.23 -5.88
CA ILE A 686 5.07 3.77 -5.90
C ILE A 686 4.37 3.37 -7.21
N PRO A 687 5.03 2.61 -8.10
CA PRO A 687 4.42 2.14 -9.33
C PRO A 687 3.48 0.95 -9.10
N GLY A 688 2.44 0.84 -9.93
CA GLY A 688 1.63 -0.37 -10.02
C GLY A 688 0.50 -0.52 -9.00
N LEU A 689 0.29 0.46 -8.12
CA LEU A 689 -0.86 0.48 -7.23
C LEU A 689 -2.17 0.53 -8.02
N ILE A 690 -3.16 -0.25 -7.58
CA ILE A 690 -4.46 -0.34 -8.24
C ILE A 690 -5.49 0.55 -7.51
N ASN A 691 -6.08 1.50 -8.23
CA ASN A 691 -7.15 2.33 -7.69
C ASN A 691 -8.48 1.53 -7.62
N VAL A 692 -8.88 1.14 -6.41
CA VAL A 692 -10.09 0.33 -6.18
C VAL A 692 -11.41 1.04 -6.50
N ASN A 693 -11.38 2.37 -6.60
CA ASN A 693 -12.55 3.16 -6.96
C ASN A 693 -12.87 3.07 -8.46
N THR A 694 -11.86 2.86 -9.30
CA THR A 694 -11.96 2.90 -10.77
C THR A 694 -11.64 1.57 -11.46
N ALA A 695 -10.90 0.66 -10.82
CA ALA A 695 -10.58 -0.66 -11.36
C ALA A 695 -11.82 -1.55 -11.60
N SER A 696 -11.78 -2.34 -12.68
CA SER A 696 -12.80 -3.33 -13.00
C SER A 696 -12.66 -4.62 -12.17
N SER A 697 -13.71 -5.43 -12.12
CA SER A 697 -13.68 -6.74 -11.43
C SER A 697 -12.62 -7.69 -12.00
N GLU A 698 -12.31 -7.64 -13.30
CA GLU A 698 -11.23 -8.45 -13.89
C GLU A 698 -9.86 -8.02 -13.37
N VAL A 699 -9.59 -6.71 -13.31
CA VAL A 699 -8.34 -6.17 -12.75
C VAL A 699 -8.21 -6.53 -11.27
N LEU A 700 -9.28 -6.36 -10.49
CA LEU A 700 -9.26 -6.64 -9.04
C LEU A 700 -9.01 -8.12 -8.71
N GLN A 701 -9.36 -9.06 -9.58
CA GLN A 701 -9.10 -10.50 -9.39
C GLN A 701 -7.62 -10.89 -9.51
N SER A 702 -6.77 -10.01 -10.05
CA SER A 702 -5.31 -10.22 -10.03
C SER A 702 -4.69 -10.05 -8.63
N LEU A 703 -5.42 -9.41 -7.71
CA LEU A 703 -4.94 -9.20 -6.35
C LEU A 703 -4.98 -10.52 -5.55
N PRO A 704 -4.01 -10.74 -4.64
CA PRO A 704 -4.01 -11.90 -3.77
C PRO A 704 -5.29 -12.04 -2.94
N ASN A 705 -5.81 -13.26 -2.83
CA ASN A 705 -7.03 -13.61 -2.07
C ASN A 705 -8.33 -12.90 -2.51
N ILE A 706 -8.38 -12.32 -3.71
CA ILE A 706 -9.59 -11.71 -4.29
C ILE A 706 -10.15 -12.60 -5.39
N ASP A 707 -11.39 -13.07 -5.20
CA ASP A 707 -12.14 -13.82 -6.20
C ASP A 707 -13.18 -12.94 -6.93
N SER A 708 -13.82 -13.48 -7.95
CA SER A 708 -14.89 -12.78 -8.69
C SER A 708 -16.04 -12.26 -7.82
N THR A 709 -16.36 -12.91 -6.70
CA THR A 709 -17.45 -12.45 -5.81
C THR A 709 -17.04 -11.19 -5.07
N ILE A 710 -15.80 -11.18 -4.56
CA ILE A 710 -15.22 -10.06 -3.83
C ILE A 710 -14.96 -8.89 -4.80
N ALA A 711 -14.34 -9.15 -5.95
CA ALA A 711 -14.06 -8.15 -6.96
C ALA A 711 -15.33 -7.41 -7.42
N ASN A 712 -16.40 -8.16 -7.72
CA ASN A 712 -17.71 -7.56 -8.05
C ASN A 712 -18.31 -6.75 -6.89
N ALA A 713 -18.07 -7.16 -5.64
CA ALA A 713 -18.54 -6.44 -4.47
C ALA A 713 -17.79 -5.11 -4.27
N ILE A 714 -16.49 -5.07 -4.56
CA ILE A 714 -15.68 -3.84 -4.56
C ILE A 714 -16.14 -2.94 -5.70
N GLU A 715 -16.13 -3.44 -6.95
CA GLU A 715 -16.46 -2.65 -8.15
C GLU A 715 -17.86 -2.04 -8.05
N GLY A 716 -18.86 -2.86 -7.74
CA GLY A 716 -20.27 -2.48 -7.68
C GLY A 716 -20.74 -1.92 -6.33
N SER A 717 -19.82 -1.58 -5.43
CA SER A 717 -20.17 -1.09 -4.09
C SER A 717 -20.95 0.23 -4.16
N ILE A 718 -22.12 0.26 -3.53
CA ILE A 718 -22.91 1.49 -3.36
C ILE A 718 -22.25 2.51 -2.43
N ALA A 719 -21.18 2.10 -1.74
CA ALA A 719 -20.48 2.90 -0.76
C ALA A 719 -19.27 3.66 -1.35
N LYS A 720 -19.01 3.49 -2.67
CA LYS A 720 -18.07 4.34 -3.40
C LYS A 720 -18.51 5.81 -3.34
N PRO A 721 -17.56 6.77 -3.32
CA PRO A 721 -16.11 6.55 -3.29
C PRO A 721 -15.61 6.02 -1.94
N PHE A 722 -14.57 5.19 -2.01
CA PHE A 722 -13.69 4.89 -0.88
C PHE A 722 -12.69 6.04 -0.77
N THR A 723 -12.60 6.65 0.41
CA THR A 723 -11.72 7.82 0.63
C THR A 723 -10.33 7.41 1.09
N ASN A 724 -10.19 6.20 1.61
CA ASN A 724 -8.92 5.56 1.94
C ASN A 724 -9.03 4.05 1.79
N ILE A 725 -7.91 3.34 1.88
CA ILE A 725 -7.91 1.88 1.76
C ILE A 725 -8.64 1.17 2.92
N GLY A 726 -8.67 1.76 4.12
CA GLY A 726 -9.38 1.22 5.28
C GLY A 726 -10.90 1.15 5.09
N ASP A 727 -11.45 2.02 4.25
CA ASP A 727 -12.87 2.01 3.88
C ASP A 727 -13.31 0.69 3.26
N LEU A 728 -12.44 -0.02 2.52
CA LEU A 728 -12.78 -1.32 1.92
C LEU A 728 -13.24 -2.32 2.98
N VAL A 729 -12.60 -2.30 4.13
CA VAL A 729 -12.88 -3.25 5.22
C VAL A 729 -14.25 -2.96 5.84
N VAL A 730 -14.59 -1.67 6.00
CA VAL A 730 -15.86 -1.23 6.61
C VAL A 730 -17.02 -1.31 5.62
N LYS A 731 -16.77 -0.94 4.36
CA LYS A 731 -17.81 -0.73 3.34
C LYS A 731 -18.01 -1.93 2.42
N VAL A 732 -17.07 -2.87 2.34
CA VAL A 732 -17.16 -4.09 1.53
C VAL A 732 -17.07 -5.30 2.45
N THR A 733 -18.22 -5.82 2.88
CA THR A 733 -18.31 -6.91 3.87
C THR A 733 -17.55 -8.19 3.49
N GLN A 734 -17.30 -8.40 2.21
CA GLN A 734 -16.59 -9.56 1.67
C GLN A 734 -15.07 -9.46 1.86
N ILE A 735 -14.52 -8.27 2.09
CA ILE A 735 -13.10 -8.08 2.39
C ILE A 735 -12.75 -8.75 3.71
N THR A 736 -13.64 -8.68 4.70
CA THR A 736 -13.42 -9.39 5.96
C THR A 736 -14.02 -10.78 5.90
N ASP A 737 -13.21 -11.82 6.13
CA ASP A 737 -13.72 -13.19 6.21
C ASP A 737 -14.45 -13.45 7.55
N THR A 738 -14.88 -14.69 7.77
CA THR A 738 -15.37 -15.22 9.04
C THR A 738 -14.29 -16.05 9.73
N GLY A 739 -14.34 -16.17 11.06
CA GLY A 739 -13.41 -17.00 11.83
C GLY A 739 -12.68 -16.21 12.91
N ASN A 740 -11.48 -16.69 13.26
CA ASN A 740 -10.57 -15.97 14.13
C ASN A 740 -10.04 -14.70 13.43
N LYS A 741 -9.33 -13.86 14.16
CA LYS A 741 -8.80 -12.61 13.63
C LYS A 741 -7.98 -12.76 12.34
N TRP A 742 -7.14 -13.80 12.20
CA TRP A 742 -6.25 -14.04 11.04
C TRP A 742 -7.06 -14.17 9.78
N GLU A 743 -8.04 -15.08 9.81
CA GLU A 743 -8.86 -15.36 8.65
C GLU A 743 -9.66 -14.14 8.26
N ARG A 744 -10.19 -13.42 9.26
CA ARG A 744 -10.97 -12.19 9.05
C ARG A 744 -10.17 -11.10 8.35
N GLU A 745 -8.88 -10.96 8.64
CA GLU A 745 -8.03 -9.86 8.16
C GLU A 745 -7.12 -10.27 6.98
N LYS A 746 -7.07 -11.56 6.63
CA LYS A 746 -6.14 -12.12 5.61
C LYS A 746 -6.21 -11.41 4.27
N ARG A 747 -7.41 -11.18 3.73
CA ARG A 747 -7.61 -10.55 2.42
C ARG A 747 -7.12 -9.11 2.41
N PHE A 748 -7.44 -8.35 3.46
CA PHE A 748 -6.99 -6.96 3.55
C PHE A 748 -5.47 -6.87 3.67
N ARG A 749 -4.89 -7.70 4.55
CA ARG A 749 -3.43 -7.81 4.71
C ARG A 749 -2.76 -8.05 3.36
N SER A 750 -3.20 -9.05 2.61
CA SER A 750 -2.59 -9.42 1.33
C SER A 750 -2.74 -8.40 0.20
N ILE A 751 -3.54 -7.34 0.35
CA ILE A 751 -3.72 -6.32 -0.70
C ILE A 751 -3.39 -4.89 -0.24
N SER A 752 -3.18 -4.64 1.05
CA SER A 752 -3.15 -3.28 1.61
C SER A 752 -2.02 -2.38 1.09
N ASN A 753 -0.92 -2.97 0.60
CA ASN A 753 0.17 -2.27 -0.08
C ASN A 753 0.06 -2.29 -1.62
N LEU A 754 -0.95 -2.94 -2.19
CA LEU A 754 -1.10 -3.15 -3.64
C LEU A 754 -2.15 -2.23 -4.25
N ILE A 755 -2.89 -1.50 -3.40
CA ILE A 755 -4.05 -0.73 -3.76
C ILE A 755 -3.93 0.72 -3.31
N THR A 756 -4.68 1.58 -3.97
CA THR A 756 -4.85 3.00 -3.61
C THR A 756 -6.31 3.41 -3.84
N THR A 757 -6.69 4.59 -3.36
CA THR A 757 -8.00 5.23 -3.64
C THR A 757 -7.88 6.41 -4.60
N ARG A 758 -6.67 6.76 -5.03
CA ARG A 758 -6.38 7.88 -5.92
C ARG A 758 -5.54 7.45 -7.13
N SER A 759 -5.50 8.31 -8.12
CA SER A 759 -4.76 8.13 -9.37
C SER A 759 -3.94 9.39 -9.65
N ASN A 760 -2.70 9.25 -10.11
CA ASN A 760 -1.92 10.43 -10.55
C ASN A 760 -1.75 10.46 -12.05
N VAL A 761 -1.89 9.34 -12.75
CA VAL A 761 -1.65 9.29 -14.18
C VAL A 761 -3.00 9.15 -14.91
N PHE A 762 -3.31 10.11 -15.77
CA PHE A 762 -4.58 10.15 -16.50
C PHE A 762 -4.35 10.15 -18.00
N THR A 763 -5.32 9.62 -18.74
CA THR A 763 -5.38 9.78 -20.19
C THR A 763 -6.33 10.91 -20.55
N VAL A 764 -5.87 11.84 -21.38
CA VAL A 764 -6.66 12.99 -21.84
C VAL A 764 -6.80 12.94 -23.36
N TYR A 765 -8.04 12.77 -23.83
CA TYR A 765 -8.41 12.88 -25.23
C TYR A 765 -9.00 14.26 -25.50
N ILE A 766 -8.56 14.90 -26.59
CA ILE A 766 -9.08 16.21 -26.99
C ILE A 766 -9.32 16.21 -28.47
N THR A 767 -10.54 16.56 -28.87
CA THR A 767 -10.86 16.84 -30.27
C THR A 767 -11.20 18.30 -30.43
N ALA A 768 -10.49 19.02 -31.30
CA ALA A 768 -10.78 20.39 -31.67
C ALA A 768 -11.28 20.48 -33.11
N GLN A 769 -12.21 21.41 -33.36
CA GLN A 769 -12.77 21.68 -34.67
C GLN A 769 -12.88 23.18 -34.95
N VAL A 770 -12.63 23.56 -36.20
CA VAL A 770 -12.96 24.89 -36.74
C VAL A 770 -14.10 24.72 -37.73
N THR A 771 -15.23 25.36 -37.44
CA THR A 771 -16.47 25.20 -38.20
C THR A 771 -16.99 26.53 -38.76
N ASN A 772 -17.98 26.43 -39.66
CA ASN A 772 -18.80 27.57 -40.03
C ASN A 772 -19.77 27.97 -38.89
N ASP A 773 -20.42 29.12 -39.03
CA ASP A 773 -21.32 29.68 -38.00
C ASP A 773 -22.53 28.76 -37.68
N SER A 774 -22.92 27.92 -38.65
CA SER A 774 -24.03 26.95 -38.55
C SER A 774 -23.58 25.54 -38.16
N GLU A 775 -22.30 25.34 -37.86
CA GLU A 775 -21.68 24.06 -37.47
C GLU A 775 -21.83 22.91 -38.48
N THR A 776 -22.19 23.19 -39.74
CA THR A 776 -22.40 22.17 -40.77
C THR A 776 -21.13 21.81 -41.52
N ASP A 777 -20.21 22.77 -41.67
CA ASP A 777 -18.96 22.58 -42.41
C ASP A 777 -17.78 22.57 -41.44
N ILE A 778 -17.04 21.47 -41.43
CA ILE A 778 -15.78 21.32 -40.68
C ILE A 778 -14.63 21.70 -41.62
N PHE A 779 -13.92 22.78 -41.30
CA PHE A 779 -12.79 23.25 -42.10
C PHE A 779 -11.46 22.65 -41.65
N ALA A 780 -11.32 22.36 -40.36
CA ALA A 780 -10.18 21.69 -39.77
C ALA A 780 -10.62 20.91 -38.53
N GLU A 781 -10.00 19.77 -38.30
CA GLU A 781 -10.15 18.94 -37.10
C GLU A 781 -8.76 18.45 -36.67
N ARG A 782 -8.52 18.43 -35.36
CA ARG A 782 -7.29 17.93 -34.75
C ARG A 782 -7.65 17.18 -33.48
N LYS A 783 -7.06 16.00 -33.29
CA LYS A 783 -7.25 15.16 -32.10
C LYS A 783 -5.91 14.95 -31.39
N ILE A 784 -5.91 15.10 -30.07
CA ILE A 784 -4.78 14.85 -29.17
C ILE A 784 -5.16 13.68 -28.26
N LEU A 785 -4.19 12.80 -28.02
CA LEU A 785 -4.15 11.92 -26.86
C LEU A 785 -2.92 12.31 -26.05
N ALA A 786 -3.11 12.58 -24.76
CA ALA A 786 -2.03 12.91 -23.84
C ALA A 786 -2.09 12.01 -22.60
N ILE A 787 -0.92 11.58 -22.12
CA ILE A 787 -0.76 10.97 -20.80
C ILE A 787 -0.25 12.08 -19.87
N VAL A 788 -1.02 12.34 -18.84
CA VAL A 788 -0.80 13.45 -17.91
C VAL A 788 -0.50 12.87 -16.54
N ASP A 789 0.48 13.44 -15.87
CA ASP A 789 0.90 13.05 -14.52
C ASP A 789 0.71 14.22 -13.56
N ARG A 790 -0.25 14.03 -12.65
CA ARG A 790 -0.72 14.96 -11.61
C ARG A 790 0.16 14.93 -10.34
N SER A 791 1.07 13.98 -10.20
CA SER A 791 1.96 13.91 -9.02
C SER A 791 2.79 15.18 -8.84
N LEU A 792 3.06 15.92 -9.92
CA LEU A 792 3.92 17.11 -9.94
C LEU A 792 3.16 18.43 -10.04
N ASP A 793 3.79 19.50 -9.56
CA ASP A 793 3.35 20.88 -9.81
C ASP A 793 4.49 21.70 -10.46
N PRO A 794 4.31 22.26 -11.66
CA PRO A 794 3.13 22.13 -12.52
C PRO A 794 2.96 20.70 -13.07
N ILE A 795 1.70 20.27 -13.21
CA ILE A 795 1.29 18.98 -13.80
C ILE A 795 2.05 18.75 -15.11
N LYS A 796 2.61 17.55 -15.28
CA LYS A 796 3.45 17.21 -16.43
C LYS A 796 2.70 16.39 -17.47
N ILE A 797 2.95 16.68 -18.74
CA ILE A 797 2.54 15.82 -19.85
C ILE A 797 3.68 14.83 -20.08
N ARG A 798 3.50 13.58 -19.66
CA ARG A 798 4.47 12.50 -19.89
C ARG A 798 4.55 12.15 -21.37
N TYR A 799 3.42 12.25 -22.05
CA TYR A 799 3.36 12.05 -23.49
C TYR A 799 2.20 12.80 -24.12
N PHE A 800 2.35 13.17 -25.39
CA PHE A 800 1.21 13.44 -26.24
C PHE A 800 1.48 13.01 -27.69
N ARG A 801 0.40 12.65 -28.40
CA ARG A 801 0.41 12.49 -29.86
C ARG A 801 -0.77 13.17 -30.51
N TRP A 802 -0.55 13.58 -31.75
CA TRP A 802 -1.65 13.93 -32.65
C TRP A 802 -2.20 12.65 -33.25
N ILE A 803 -3.49 12.37 -33.02
CA ILE A 803 -4.18 11.28 -33.69
C ILE A 803 -4.53 11.76 -35.10
N THR A 804 -3.87 11.17 -36.09
CA THR A 804 -4.19 11.40 -37.51
C THR A 804 -5.37 10.55 -37.93
N LYS A 805 -6.36 11.17 -38.58
CA LYS A 805 -7.29 10.45 -39.46
C LYS A 805 -6.62 10.07 -40.77
#